data_AF-A0A2E6V818-F1
#
_entry.id   AF-A0A2E6V818-F1
#
_cell.length_a   1.000
_cell.length_b   1.000
_cell.length_c   1.000
_cell.angle_alpha   90.00
_cell.angle_beta   90.00
_cell.angle_gamma   90.00
#
_symmetry.space_group_name_H-M   'P 1'
#
loop_
_entity.id
_entity.type
_entity.pdbx_description
1 polymer ?
#
loop_
_entity_poly.entity_id
_entity_poly.type
_entity_poly.pdbx_seq_one_letter_code
_entity_poly.pdbx_strand_id
1 'polypeptide(L)'
;MTEFNFKKWNNILAWLVFAISCTVYALTVEPTVSFWDAGEYILTSSKLQVGHPPGAPLFQMMGAFFSIFALEPSQIGMIMNLMSAVSSAFTILFMFWTISLLLVKLVKYNKDSSQGKGMAILGSAFVGSLAFTFTDSFWFNAVETEVYAMATLIMSIMFYLALRWEQDMHKPRGNRWLILIAFVIGLSFGVHFMGLLTIPAIGLIYYFKNYKTITVKNFIIANVASAAILLFIFKLLLPSTLKLFGYLEVFFVNSIGLPFNSGTIITGLLVIALFYFGLNYTRKKGMIHINTLVLCLMFIFIGFSSWMMLPIRANANVIINENDPSDARELLAYYNLEQYPETHLFYGPQFTEIYSGADKDEPFVNDKKNYERDDEKGEYVIINDWEGTKQNYNHEHASILPRMWSTEHADNYMMFTGFADFKVNPKLKNNAFNEAYNVFMEGALKQGLSESEADLYATEQANAYASQEKQRIDKIVNDHRIRIRKGEVDYETHDKFLRRYGQQYLVVEQPSFADNIAYMIQYQFGYMYWRYFMWNFTGRQNDIQGRYDDFNGNWISGIKFIDELHLGISQDNLPTEVLENKARNTYYFLPLILGLIGFFFLLYSDAKRFWVLLVFFLMTGLAIQFYTNIRPFEPRERDYSVVGSFYVFAIWIGFGVYAIYDLLKSSIKTKLLAPAVSLACLIIVPGILAANNWDDHDRSGKYTANAMARKYLESCAPNAILFTIGDNDSFPLWYLQEIEGVRTDVRVVNTSLFQTDWYIDQMKRKAYESDPIPSQLTHNQYRGSYRDVIIYREITRQIANDTLDIKEFMDFVSNDDPKTKFEYVVKAQGEDPRQYPKHILNTNYFPTRHISIPVNKEEVLKNGTVKAKDADKIEDKIYADIEGSYIYKNRLLMLDIIANNNWERPIYFTGGAFGADDYIWLKDYLQLDGMCYKLVPIKTPVDRANPYDMGRVDPDLMYNMVKKWDWGGSGEDIYHDIESRRNGITYRGNLARLIEALINEDKLKEAEEIADIAMEKMPVDKFGYHSLLEPFISAYYEVGNIEKGRNLFKEVTKVYQENLVYYSGLDEEDIMRFFEDKILLDIQRYRSLVDLLFVYNDKEFAMEEMKTYNNYVGLLEEFFGTEEELEEPIDDIDIQSILNDTIKDSIVPEE
;
A
#
# COMPACT_ATOMS: atom_id res chain seq x y z
N MET A 1 -24.67 5.79 54.22
CA MET A 1 -24.90 5.76 52.77
C MET A 1 -24.41 7.07 52.19
N THR A 2 -23.31 7.06 51.43
CA THR A 2 -22.75 8.26 50.80
C THR A 2 -23.68 8.76 49.69
N GLU A 3 -24.01 10.06 49.72
CA GLU A 3 -24.84 10.74 48.71
C GLU A 3 -24.23 10.59 47.29
N PHE A 4 -25.06 10.32 46.27
CA PHE A 4 -24.59 10.10 44.89
C PHE A 4 -24.01 11.40 44.31
N ASN A 5 -22.70 11.38 44.00
CA ASN A 5 -22.01 12.52 43.39
C ASN A 5 -21.68 12.22 41.92
N PHE A 6 -22.48 12.80 41.01
CA PHE A 6 -22.31 12.60 39.57
C PHE A 6 -20.92 12.98 39.08
N LYS A 7 -20.39 14.14 39.50
CA LYS A 7 -19.06 14.61 39.06
C LYS A 7 -17.95 13.64 39.47
N LYS A 8 -18.02 13.11 40.70
CA LYS A 8 -17.08 12.12 41.19
C LYS A 8 -17.12 10.85 40.34
N TRP A 9 -18.31 10.28 40.13
CA TRP A 9 -18.46 9.05 39.35
C TRP A 9 -18.15 9.23 37.87
N ASN A 10 -18.50 10.37 37.27
CA ASN A 10 -18.11 10.73 35.91
C ASN A 10 -16.60 10.70 35.71
N ASN A 11 -15.83 11.21 36.66
CA ASN A 11 -14.37 11.18 36.57
C ASN A 11 -13.81 9.79 36.81
N ILE A 12 -14.32 9.06 37.80
CA ILE A 12 -13.87 7.69 38.10
C ILE A 12 -14.12 6.76 36.92
N LEU A 13 -15.32 6.78 36.34
CA LEU A 13 -15.67 5.90 35.23
C LEU A 13 -14.94 6.26 33.94
N ALA A 14 -14.65 7.55 33.70
CA ALA A 14 -13.82 7.96 32.56
C ALA A 14 -12.39 7.39 32.65
N TRP A 15 -11.78 7.44 33.84
CA TRP A 15 -10.46 6.83 34.06
C TRP A 15 -10.53 5.29 34.11
N LEU A 16 -11.68 4.72 34.49
CA LEU A 16 -11.89 3.28 34.42
C LEU A 16 -11.95 2.78 32.97
N VAL A 17 -12.69 3.45 32.07
CA VAL A 17 -12.69 3.06 30.64
C VAL A 17 -11.32 3.27 29.99
N PHE A 18 -10.56 4.29 30.41
CA PHE A 18 -9.16 4.43 30.04
C PHE A 18 -8.34 3.23 30.49
N ALA A 19 -8.42 2.86 31.77
CA ALA A 19 -7.65 1.75 32.31
C ALA A 19 -8.00 0.41 31.64
N ILE A 20 -9.29 0.16 31.39
CA ILE A 20 -9.76 -1.03 30.65
C ILE A 20 -9.15 -1.04 29.25
N SER A 21 -9.35 0.03 28.48
CA SER A 21 -8.89 0.09 27.08
C SER A 21 -7.36 0.02 26.99
N CYS A 22 -6.65 0.75 27.85
CA CYS A 22 -5.19 0.70 27.92
C CYS A 22 -4.67 -0.69 28.27
N THR A 23 -5.36 -1.41 29.17
CA THR A 23 -4.98 -2.79 29.53
C THR A 23 -5.24 -3.74 28.36
N VAL A 24 -6.41 -3.66 27.72
CA VAL A 24 -6.73 -4.47 26.54
C VAL A 24 -5.66 -4.28 25.47
N TYR A 25 -5.43 -3.04 25.05
CA TYR A 25 -4.45 -2.75 23.99
C TYR A 25 -3.02 -3.09 24.38
N ALA A 26 -2.63 -2.93 25.64
CA ALA A 26 -1.30 -3.32 26.10
C ALA A 26 -1.12 -4.85 26.17
N LEU A 27 -2.18 -5.61 26.41
CA LEU A 27 -2.14 -7.08 26.41
C LEU A 27 -2.07 -7.65 25.00
N THR A 28 -2.60 -6.95 23.99
CA THR A 28 -2.67 -7.41 22.61
C THR A 28 -1.67 -6.71 21.67
N VAL A 29 -0.76 -5.92 22.23
CA VAL A 29 0.22 -5.14 21.45
C VAL A 29 1.25 -6.03 20.78
N GLU A 30 1.68 -5.69 19.58
CA GLU A 30 2.78 -6.40 18.92
C GLU A 30 4.09 -6.16 19.71
N PRO A 31 4.87 -7.21 20.05
CA PRO A 31 6.04 -7.09 20.92
C PRO A 31 7.27 -6.47 20.24
N THR A 32 7.24 -6.28 18.92
CA THR A 32 8.37 -5.77 18.12
C THR A 32 7.84 -4.99 16.90
N VAL A 33 8.70 -4.78 15.90
CA VAL A 33 8.33 -4.21 14.60
C VAL A 33 7.29 -5.07 13.88
N SER A 34 6.33 -4.42 13.22
CA SER A 34 5.36 -5.05 12.33
C SER A 34 5.67 -4.73 10.86
N PHE A 35 4.92 -5.34 9.93
CA PHE A 35 5.04 -5.06 8.50
C PHE A 35 4.56 -3.63 8.14
N TRP A 36 4.81 -3.21 6.91
CA TRP A 36 4.48 -1.86 6.39
C TRP A 36 5.21 -0.74 7.13
N ASP A 37 4.64 0.47 7.09
CA ASP A 37 5.22 1.74 7.56
C ASP A 37 5.59 1.75 9.05
N ALA A 38 5.08 0.82 9.85
CA ALA A 38 5.33 0.76 11.29
C ALA A 38 6.84 0.67 11.61
N GLY A 39 7.62 -0.11 10.85
CA GLY A 39 9.08 -0.20 11.06
C GLY A 39 9.79 1.13 10.87
N GLU A 40 9.37 1.89 9.86
CA GLU A 40 9.88 3.21 9.57
C GLU A 40 9.42 4.25 10.60
N TYR A 41 8.15 4.22 11.03
CA TYR A 41 7.67 5.10 12.08
C TYR A 41 8.39 4.85 13.42
N ILE A 42 8.63 3.59 13.79
CA ILE A 42 9.37 3.24 15.02
C ILE A 42 10.80 3.79 14.97
N LEU A 43 11.52 3.55 13.87
CA LEU A 43 12.91 3.96 13.76
C LEU A 43 13.05 5.48 13.67
N THR A 44 12.18 6.15 12.88
CA THR A 44 12.30 7.59 12.63
C THR A 44 11.85 8.36 13.85
N SER A 45 10.88 7.85 14.61
CA SER A 45 10.46 8.44 15.88
C SER A 45 11.52 8.29 16.96
N SER A 46 12.04 7.09 17.19
CA SER A 46 12.95 6.82 18.32
C SER A 46 14.27 7.59 18.25
N LYS A 47 14.76 7.92 17.04
CA LYS A 47 15.99 8.70 16.83
C LYS A 47 15.76 10.08 16.21
N LEU A 48 14.51 10.53 16.09
CA LEU A 48 14.12 11.79 15.44
C LEU A 48 14.74 11.90 14.03
N GLN A 49 14.54 10.89 13.20
CA GLN A 49 14.96 10.92 11.79
C GLN A 49 13.84 11.52 10.92
N VAL A 50 14.06 11.65 9.63
CA VAL A 50 13.05 12.18 8.69
C VAL A 50 12.46 11.01 7.93
N GLY A 51 11.21 10.67 8.24
CA GLY A 51 10.47 9.61 7.54
C GLY A 51 9.75 10.11 6.29
N HIS A 52 8.92 9.27 5.70
CA HIS A 52 8.22 9.59 4.46
C HIS A 52 7.26 10.79 4.61
N PRO A 53 7.14 11.64 3.58
CA PRO A 53 6.21 12.77 3.58
C PRO A 53 4.75 12.38 3.87
N PRO A 54 4.03 13.11 4.76
CA PRO A 54 4.38 14.41 5.34
C PRO A 54 5.10 14.33 6.71
N GLY A 55 5.65 13.17 7.10
CA GLY A 55 6.62 13.01 8.20
C GLY A 55 6.08 12.92 9.62
N ALA A 56 4.88 13.43 9.89
CA ALA A 56 4.25 13.42 11.21
C ALA A 56 5.19 13.82 12.39
N PRO A 57 5.83 15.00 12.36
CA PRO A 57 6.92 15.35 13.28
C PRO A 57 6.51 15.42 14.77
N LEU A 58 5.27 15.77 15.10
CA LEU A 58 4.79 15.71 16.48
C LEU A 58 4.62 14.26 16.94
N PHE A 59 4.12 13.36 16.08
CA PHE A 59 4.07 11.93 16.37
C PHE A 59 5.48 11.40 16.64
N GLN A 60 6.44 11.74 15.78
CA GLN A 60 7.84 11.35 15.96
C GLN A 60 8.47 11.89 17.25
N MET A 61 8.20 13.16 17.59
CA MET A 61 8.65 13.74 18.87
C MET A 61 8.05 13.04 20.09
N MET A 62 6.78 12.62 20.00
CA MET A 62 6.14 11.82 21.05
C MET A 62 6.76 10.42 21.12
N GLY A 63 7.05 9.79 19.99
CA GLY A 63 7.74 8.50 19.96
C GLY A 63 9.15 8.59 20.54
N ALA A 64 9.92 9.64 20.24
CA ALA A 64 11.21 9.89 20.89
C ALA A 64 11.09 10.03 22.42
N PHE A 65 9.98 10.59 22.92
CA PHE A 65 9.72 10.64 24.36
C PHE A 65 9.37 9.26 24.93
N PHE A 66 8.53 8.50 24.24
CA PHE A 66 8.14 7.17 24.69
C PHE A 66 9.32 6.18 24.66
N SER A 67 10.21 6.26 23.66
CA SER A 67 11.35 5.35 23.53
C SER A 67 12.32 5.42 24.71
N ILE A 68 12.34 6.54 25.47
CA ILE A 68 13.12 6.69 26.71
C ILE A 68 12.71 5.66 27.78
N PHE A 69 11.47 5.15 27.73
CA PHE A 69 10.99 4.14 28.69
C PHE A 69 11.44 2.71 28.36
N ALA A 70 12.05 2.47 27.18
CA ALA A 70 12.65 1.18 26.86
C ALA A 70 13.91 0.95 27.69
N LEU A 71 14.04 -0.23 28.31
CA LEU A 71 15.22 -0.57 29.12
C LEU A 71 16.37 -1.09 28.25
N GLU A 72 16.05 -1.64 27.09
CA GLU A 72 16.98 -2.18 26.09
C GLU A 72 16.45 -1.89 24.68
N PRO A 73 17.31 -1.84 23.64
CA PRO A 73 16.89 -1.42 22.31
C PRO A 73 15.79 -2.30 21.67
N SER A 74 15.81 -3.61 21.92
CA SER A 74 14.78 -4.55 21.42
C SER A 74 13.37 -4.24 21.93
N GLN A 75 13.22 -3.51 23.05
CA GLN A 75 11.92 -3.12 23.60
C GLN A 75 11.34 -1.86 22.93
N ILE A 76 12.11 -1.14 22.12
CA ILE A 76 11.66 0.12 21.50
C ILE A 76 10.41 -0.11 20.63
N GLY A 77 10.34 -1.23 19.88
CA GLY A 77 9.18 -1.56 19.07
C GLY A 77 7.90 -1.67 19.89
N MET A 78 7.91 -2.52 20.94
CA MET A 78 6.80 -2.65 21.88
C MET A 78 6.40 -1.32 22.53
N ILE A 79 7.36 -0.51 22.97
CA ILE A 79 7.10 0.78 23.63
C ILE A 79 6.47 1.79 22.66
N MET A 80 6.83 1.74 21.37
CA MET A 80 6.17 2.54 20.34
C MET A 80 4.75 2.05 20.06
N ASN A 81 4.53 0.74 19.96
CA ASN A 81 3.18 0.20 19.81
C ASN A 81 2.30 0.56 21.04
N LEU A 82 2.88 0.59 22.25
CA LEU A 82 2.22 1.07 23.46
C LEU A 82 1.89 2.57 23.42
N MET A 83 2.61 3.39 22.66
CA MET A 83 2.24 4.80 22.44
C MET A 83 0.90 4.90 21.72
N SER A 84 0.66 4.05 20.71
CA SER A 84 -0.64 3.94 20.04
C SER A 84 -1.72 3.48 21.01
N ALA A 85 -1.43 2.44 21.81
CA ALA A 85 -2.35 1.94 22.83
C ALA A 85 -2.78 3.03 23.82
N VAL A 86 -1.84 3.84 24.31
CA VAL A 86 -2.09 4.94 25.24
C VAL A 86 -2.89 6.07 24.57
N SER A 87 -2.54 6.45 23.34
CA SER A 87 -3.28 7.43 22.55
C SER A 87 -4.75 7.00 22.33
N SER A 88 -4.96 5.74 21.97
CA SER A 88 -6.29 5.15 21.79
C SER A 88 -7.06 5.07 23.10
N ALA A 89 -6.43 4.70 24.22
CA ALA A 89 -7.09 4.71 25.53
C ALA A 89 -7.54 6.13 25.95
N PHE A 90 -6.73 7.16 25.66
CA PHE A 90 -7.17 8.55 25.87
C PHE A 90 -8.33 8.95 24.96
N THR A 91 -8.38 8.46 23.72
CA THR A 91 -9.54 8.65 22.83
C THR A 91 -10.81 8.13 23.48
N ILE A 92 -10.78 6.93 24.07
CA ILE A 92 -11.93 6.34 24.77
C ILE A 92 -12.36 7.19 25.98
N LEU A 93 -11.40 7.72 26.74
CA LEU A 93 -11.66 8.63 27.86
C LEU A 93 -12.34 9.93 27.41
N PHE A 94 -11.87 10.55 26.33
CA PHE A 94 -12.49 11.75 25.77
C PHE A 94 -13.87 11.46 25.15
N MET A 95 -14.06 10.27 24.58
CA MET A 95 -15.38 9.80 24.14
C MET A 95 -16.34 9.72 25.32
N PHE A 96 -15.93 9.11 26.44
CA PHE A 96 -16.78 8.98 27.63
C PHE A 96 -17.26 10.35 28.12
N TRP A 97 -16.34 11.31 28.23
CA TRP A 97 -16.70 12.67 28.61
C TRP A 97 -17.57 13.36 27.57
N THR A 98 -17.35 13.11 26.28
CA THR A 98 -18.18 13.63 25.19
C THR A 98 -19.62 13.13 25.32
N ILE A 99 -19.83 11.81 25.44
CA ILE A 99 -21.17 11.22 25.58
C ILE A 99 -21.85 11.75 26.84
N SER A 100 -21.14 11.74 27.98
CA SER A 100 -21.67 12.26 29.25
C SER A 100 -22.07 13.73 29.17
N LEU A 101 -21.24 14.61 28.59
CA LEU A 101 -21.55 16.03 28.43
C LEU A 101 -22.75 16.26 27.52
N LEU A 102 -22.82 15.54 26.40
CA LEU A 102 -23.94 15.63 25.48
C LEU A 102 -25.24 15.18 26.13
N LEU A 103 -25.24 14.04 26.83
CA LEU A 103 -26.42 13.51 27.52
C LEU A 103 -26.85 14.42 28.67
N VAL A 104 -25.95 14.86 29.55
CA VAL A 104 -26.26 15.82 30.64
C VAL A 104 -27.04 17.02 30.10
N LYS A 105 -26.62 17.54 28.94
CA LYS A 105 -27.27 18.67 28.30
C LYS A 105 -28.58 18.30 27.59
N LEU A 106 -28.63 17.18 26.88
CA LEU A 106 -29.81 16.67 26.19
C LEU A 106 -30.97 16.49 27.16
N VAL A 107 -30.70 15.81 28.28
CA VAL A 107 -31.72 15.40 29.24
C VAL A 107 -31.90 16.43 30.35
N LYS A 108 -31.21 17.58 30.29
CA LYS A 108 -31.26 18.67 31.29
C LYS A 108 -30.97 18.17 32.71
N TYR A 109 -29.93 17.36 32.88
CA TYR A 109 -29.53 16.84 34.18
C TYR A 109 -28.96 17.98 35.07
N ASN A 110 -29.36 18.00 36.34
CA ASN A 110 -28.93 18.97 37.35
C ASN A 110 -28.81 18.29 38.74
N LYS A 111 -28.44 19.04 39.78
CA LYS A 111 -28.28 18.50 41.15
C LYS A 111 -29.57 17.90 41.73
N ASP A 112 -30.73 18.39 41.30
CA ASP A 112 -32.05 17.94 41.77
C ASP A 112 -32.59 16.76 40.96
N SER A 113 -31.86 16.30 39.94
CA SER A 113 -32.24 15.17 39.11
C SER A 113 -32.10 13.85 39.87
N SER A 114 -32.90 12.85 39.50
CA SER A 114 -32.85 11.55 40.17
C SER A 114 -31.50 10.84 39.98
N GLN A 115 -31.08 10.11 41.01
CA GLN A 115 -29.87 9.26 40.97
C GLN A 115 -29.89 8.28 39.79
N GLY A 116 -31.04 7.66 39.50
CA GLY A 116 -31.20 6.72 38.39
C GLY A 116 -30.90 7.37 37.03
N LYS A 117 -31.28 8.64 36.83
CA LYS A 117 -30.97 9.39 35.61
C LYS A 117 -29.46 9.68 35.49
N GLY A 118 -28.82 10.03 36.60
CA GLY A 118 -27.36 10.19 36.64
C GLY A 118 -26.62 8.89 36.33
N MET A 119 -27.07 7.76 36.90
CA MET A 119 -26.54 6.43 36.60
C MET A 119 -26.74 6.03 35.14
N ALA A 120 -27.91 6.33 34.55
CA ALA A 120 -28.19 6.03 33.14
C ALA A 120 -27.24 6.79 32.21
N ILE A 121 -26.96 8.07 32.46
CA ILE A 121 -25.99 8.85 31.68
C ILE A 121 -24.59 8.21 31.76
N LEU A 122 -24.16 7.86 32.97
CA LEU A 122 -22.84 7.28 33.20
C LEU A 122 -22.70 5.89 32.54
N GLY A 123 -23.72 5.04 32.66
CA GLY A 123 -23.73 3.73 32.02
C GLY A 123 -23.81 3.81 30.50
N SER A 124 -24.54 4.79 29.96
CA SER A 124 -24.59 5.06 28.52
C SER A 124 -23.23 5.49 27.96
N ALA A 125 -22.54 6.39 28.65
CA ALA A 125 -21.18 6.79 28.31
C ALA A 125 -20.20 5.61 28.42
N PHE A 126 -20.35 4.77 29.46
CA PHE A 126 -19.51 3.60 29.67
C PHE A 126 -19.65 2.58 28.54
N VAL A 127 -20.89 2.23 28.17
CA VAL A 127 -21.18 1.26 27.09
C VAL A 127 -20.77 1.80 25.73
N GLY A 128 -21.10 3.05 25.39
CA GLY A 128 -20.71 3.63 24.09
C GLY A 128 -19.18 3.72 23.92
N SER A 129 -18.47 4.09 24.98
CA SER A 129 -17.00 4.11 25.00
C SER A 129 -16.38 2.73 24.84
N LEU A 130 -16.84 1.73 25.60
CA LEU A 130 -16.31 0.37 25.48
C LEU A 130 -16.75 -0.33 24.20
N ALA A 131 -17.88 0.05 23.59
CA ALA A 131 -18.25 -0.47 22.27
C ALA A 131 -17.18 -0.07 21.24
N PHE A 132 -16.76 1.21 21.24
CA PHE A 132 -15.68 1.67 20.38
C PHE A 132 -14.33 1.05 20.71
N THR A 133 -14.05 0.73 21.99
CA THR A 133 -12.81 0.06 22.39
C THR A 133 -12.58 -1.23 21.60
N PHE A 134 -13.64 -1.98 21.30
CA PHE A 134 -13.58 -3.32 20.72
C PHE A 134 -14.04 -3.37 19.26
N THR A 135 -14.23 -2.23 18.57
CA THR A 135 -14.51 -2.26 17.12
C THR A 135 -13.25 -2.62 16.33
N ASP A 136 -13.37 -3.54 15.38
CA ASP A 136 -12.31 -4.09 14.51
C ASP A 136 -11.28 -3.04 14.07
N SER A 137 -11.65 -2.10 13.19
CA SER A 137 -10.72 -1.10 12.66
C SER A 137 -10.06 -0.23 13.74
N PHE A 138 -10.76 0.11 14.84
CA PHE A 138 -10.14 0.94 15.89
C PHE A 138 -9.14 0.16 16.74
N TRP A 139 -9.44 -1.10 17.07
CA TRP A 139 -8.56 -1.95 17.86
C TRP A 139 -7.31 -2.31 17.05
N PHE A 140 -7.44 -2.64 15.76
CA PHE A 140 -6.31 -2.94 14.89
C PHE A 140 -5.25 -1.82 14.90
N ASN A 141 -5.70 -0.56 14.81
CA ASN A 141 -4.81 0.60 14.89
C ASN A 141 -4.28 0.91 16.31
N ALA A 142 -4.93 0.41 17.36
CA ALA A 142 -4.55 0.69 18.74
C ALA A 142 -3.33 -0.14 19.20
N VAL A 143 -2.99 -1.21 18.48
CA VAL A 143 -1.96 -2.19 18.87
C VAL A 143 -0.69 -2.15 18.01
N GLU A 144 -0.59 -1.17 17.10
CA GLU A 144 0.51 -1.01 16.13
C GLU A 144 0.96 0.45 16.06
N THR A 145 2.24 0.70 15.78
CA THR A 145 2.81 2.06 15.68
C THR A 145 2.39 2.73 14.38
N GLU A 146 1.28 3.46 14.43
CA GLU A 146 0.73 4.21 13.30
C GLU A 146 0.18 5.58 13.73
N VAL A 147 0.15 6.53 12.79
CA VAL A 147 -0.27 7.92 13.09
C VAL A 147 -1.75 8.05 13.45
N TYR A 148 -2.58 7.08 13.04
CA TYR A 148 -4.04 7.13 13.14
C TYR A 148 -4.57 7.05 14.58
N ALA A 149 -3.87 6.34 15.46
CA ALA A 149 -4.23 6.29 16.89
C ALA A 149 -4.17 7.70 17.53
N MET A 150 -3.08 8.43 17.28
CA MET A 150 -2.90 9.80 17.77
C MET A 150 -3.79 10.80 17.02
N ALA A 151 -4.06 10.57 15.73
CA ALA A 151 -5.00 11.38 14.96
C ALA A 151 -6.42 11.33 15.54
N THR A 152 -6.88 10.13 15.91
CA THR A 152 -8.19 9.92 16.55
C THR A 152 -8.24 10.56 17.95
N LEU A 153 -7.13 10.56 18.69
CA LEU A 153 -7.00 11.29 19.94
C LEU A 153 -7.17 12.81 19.73
N ILE A 154 -6.47 13.40 18.77
CA ILE A 154 -6.59 14.83 18.45
C ILE A 154 -8.04 15.18 18.07
N MET A 155 -8.67 14.36 17.23
CA MET A 155 -10.06 14.52 16.83
C MET A 155 -11.01 14.49 18.05
N SER A 156 -10.86 13.51 18.94
CA SER A 156 -11.69 13.38 20.15
C SER A 156 -11.50 14.56 21.13
N ILE A 157 -10.26 15.03 21.30
CA ILE A 157 -9.92 16.23 22.08
C ILE A 157 -10.59 17.45 21.47
N MET A 158 -10.45 17.67 20.16
CA MET A 158 -11.03 18.83 19.48
C MET A 158 -12.55 18.89 19.67
N PHE A 159 -13.24 17.77 19.49
CA PHE A 159 -14.69 17.72 19.67
C PHE A 159 -15.10 17.94 21.14
N TYR A 160 -14.39 17.30 22.08
CA TYR A 160 -14.60 17.54 23.51
C TYR A 160 -14.40 19.02 23.88
N LEU A 161 -13.31 19.65 23.43
CA LEU A 161 -13.01 21.06 23.65
C LEU A 161 -14.08 21.98 23.03
N ALA A 162 -14.66 21.62 21.90
CA ALA A 162 -15.76 22.37 21.29
C ALA A 162 -17.02 22.34 22.15
N LEU A 163 -17.35 21.21 22.79
CA LEU A 163 -18.44 21.13 23.76
C LEU A 163 -18.15 21.97 25.02
N ARG A 164 -16.89 22.01 25.47
CA ARG A 164 -16.46 22.91 26.56
C ARG A 164 -16.59 24.38 26.17
N TRP A 165 -16.19 24.73 24.94
CA TRP A 165 -16.36 26.07 24.40
C TRP A 165 -17.84 26.45 24.36
N GLU A 166 -18.72 25.56 23.91
CA GLU A 166 -20.16 25.81 23.86
C GLU A 166 -20.77 26.17 25.23
N GLN A 167 -20.32 25.51 26.30
CA GLN A 167 -20.77 25.75 27.66
C GLN A 167 -20.32 27.11 28.20
N ASP A 168 -19.11 27.53 27.85
CA ASP A 168 -18.47 28.74 28.37
C ASP A 168 -18.50 29.92 27.40
N MET A 169 -19.02 29.78 26.18
CA MET A 169 -18.88 30.73 25.06
C MET A 169 -19.24 32.18 25.41
N HIS A 170 -20.29 32.37 26.19
CA HIS A 170 -20.78 33.70 26.59
C HIS A 170 -20.31 34.13 27.99
N LYS A 171 -19.45 33.34 28.66
CA LYS A 171 -18.83 33.70 29.93
C LYS A 171 -17.56 34.52 29.69
N PRO A 172 -17.10 35.34 30.66
CA PRO A 172 -15.80 36.00 30.57
C PRO A 172 -14.69 34.98 30.29
N ARG A 173 -13.83 35.27 29.31
CA ARG A 173 -12.76 34.38 28.82
C ARG A 173 -13.25 33.05 28.21
N GLY A 174 -14.51 32.94 27.81
CA GLY A 174 -15.07 31.74 27.16
C GLY A 174 -14.29 31.28 25.92
N ASN A 175 -13.80 32.24 25.11
CA ASN A 175 -13.01 31.97 23.91
C ASN A 175 -11.60 31.40 24.17
N ARG A 176 -11.17 31.20 25.42
CA ARG A 176 -9.94 30.44 25.72
C ARG A 176 -9.97 29.04 25.10
N TRP A 177 -11.16 28.42 25.05
CA TRP A 177 -11.34 27.11 24.45
C TRP A 177 -11.15 27.15 22.93
N LEU A 178 -11.62 28.21 22.26
CA LEU A 178 -11.38 28.42 20.83
C LEU A 178 -9.88 28.59 20.53
N ILE A 179 -9.14 29.32 21.37
CA ILE A 179 -7.68 29.46 21.22
C ILE A 179 -6.97 28.11 21.42
N LEU A 180 -7.41 27.30 22.39
CA LEU A 180 -6.87 25.96 22.60
C LEU A 180 -7.22 25.02 21.42
N ILE A 181 -8.42 25.11 20.86
CA ILE A 181 -8.80 24.38 19.64
C ILE A 181 -7.88 24.79 18.49
N ALA A 182 -7.60 26.08 18.32
CA ALA A 182 -6.68 26.58 17.30
C ALA A 182 -5.25 26.04 17.47
N PHE A 183 -4.78 25.93 18.72
CA PHE A 183 -3.50 25.27 19.01
C PHE A 183 -3.48 23.80 18.62
N VAL A 184 -4.53 23.06 18.99
CA VAL A 184 -4.67 21.62 18.66
C VAL A 184 -4.80 21.41 17.14
N ILE A 185 -5.47 22.32 16.42
CA ILE A 185 -5.49 22.33 14.95
C ILE A 185 -4.06 22.43 14.40
N GLY A 186 -3.23 23.32 14.95
CA GLY A 186 -1.82 23.42 14.57
C GLY A 186 -1.03 22.14 14.84
N LEU A 187 -1.24 21.52 16.01
CA LEU A 187 -0.61 20.24 16.37
C LEU A 187 -1.05 19.09 15.45
N SER A 188 -2.29 19.10 14.95
CA SER A 188 -2.81 18.07 14.04
C SER A 188 -1.95 17.91 12.78
N PHE A 189 -1.39 19.00 12.26
CA PHE A 189 -0.48 18.92 11.11
C PHE A 189 0.81 18.17 11.41
N GLY A 190 1.26 18.13 12.67
CA GLY A 190 2.40 17.34 13.09
C GLY A 190 2.07 15.86 13.32
N VAL A 191 0.83 15.43 13.13
CA VAL A 191 0.42 14.01 13.30
C VAL A 191 -0.28 13.52 12.04
N HIS A 192 -1.49 14.02 11.78
CA HIS A 192 -2.29 13.65 10.61
C HIS A 192 -3.43 14.66 10.40
N PHE A 193 -3.85 14.88 9.16
CA PHE A 193 -4.86 15.90 8.81
C PHE A 193 -6.29 15.54 9.21
N MET A 194 -6.55 14.28 9.57
CA MET A 194 -7.88 13.78 9.97
C MET A 194 -8.54 14.61 11.09
N GLY A 195 -7.76 15.13 12.04
CA GLY A 195 -8.30 15.98 13.12
C GLY A 195 -9.02 17.23 12.62
N LEU A 196 -8.62 17.76 11.45
CA LEU A 196 -9.22 18.96 10.84
C LEU A 196 -10.67 18.72 10.39
N LEU A 197 -11.04 17.47 10.10
CA LEU A 197 -12.41 17.09 9.70
C LEU A 197 -13.45 17.34 10.80
N THR A 198 -13.01 17.60 12.04
CA THR A 198 -13.87 18.02 13.15
C THR A 198 -14.38 19.47 12.99
N ILE A 199 -13.69 20.34 12.23
CA ILE A 199 -13.97 21.78 12.14
C ILE A 199 -15.42 22.10 11.72
N PRO A 200 -16.01 21.44 10.70
CA PRO A 200 -17.42 21.66 10.34
C PRO A 200 -18.40 21.43 11.49
N ALA A 201 -18.19 20.39 12.30
CA ALA A 201 -19.02 20.12 13.48
C ALA A 201 -18.87 21.22 14.55
N ILE A 202 -17.64 21.72 14.76
CA ILE A 202 -17.37 22.86 15.67
C ILE A 202 -18.07 24.13 15.18
N GLY A 203 -18.07 24.38 13.87
CA GLY A 203 -18.77 25.49 13.26
C GLY A 203 -20.28 25.42 13.48
N LEU A 204 -20.88 24.22 13.40
CA LEU A 204 -22.29 24.02 13.73
C LEU A 204 -22.59 24.20 15.23
N ILE A 205 -21.70 23.78 16.12
CA ILE A 205 -21.81 24.05 17.57
C ILE A 205 -21.88 25.58 17.80
N TYR A 206 -21.01 26.35 17.16
CA TYR A 206 -21.05 27.82 17.23
C TYR A 206 -22.35 28.39 16.65
N TYR A 207 -22.76 27.94 15.47
CA TYR A 207 -23.98 28.40 14.81
C TYR A 207 -25.23 28.17 15.68
N PHE A 208 -25.44 26.94 16.16
CA PHE A 208 -26.62 26.62 16.97
C PHE A 208 -26.63 27.31 18.34
N LYS A 209 -25.46 27.70 18.85
CA LYS A 209 -25.33 28.45 20.10
C LYS A 209 -25.70 29.92 19.95
N ASN A 210 -25.37 30.54 18.81
CA ASN A 210 -25.51 31.99 18.60
C ASN A 210 -26.79 32.38 17.84
N TYR A 211 -27.29 31.52 16.95
CA TYR A 211 -28.46 31.82 16.13
C TYR A 211 -29.75 31.32 16.81
N LYS A 212 -30.66 32.24 17.12
CA LYS A 212 -31.96 31.93 17.74
C LYS A 212 -32.94 31.29 16.75
N THR A 213 -33.00 31.82 15.53
CA THR A 213 -33.87 31.34 14.44
C THR A 213 -33.04 30.57 13.41
N ILE A 214 -33.39 29.29 13.21
CA ILE A 214 -32.75 28.41 12.25
C ILE A 214 -33.60 28.42 10.97
N THR A 215 -32.99 28.76 9.84
CA THR A 215 -33.60 28.72 8.52
C THR A 215 -32.72 27.87 7.59
N VAL A 216 -33.29 27.32 6.52
CA VAL A 216 -32.50 26.55 5.54
C VAL A 216 -31.34 27.38 4.99
N LYS A 217 -31.60 28.66 4.68
CA LYS A 217 -30.59 29.59 4.17
C LYS A 217 -29.44 29.80 5.15
N ASN A 218 -29.69 30.13 6.41
CA ASN A 218 -28.61 30.40 7.35
C ASN A 218 -27.88 29.11 7.81
N PHE A 219 -28.56 27.96 7.77
CA PHE A 219 -27.94 26.65 7.99
C PHE A 219 -26.97 26.28 6.86
N ILE A 220 -27.35 26.46 5.60
CA ILE A 220 -26.46 26.25 4.45
C ILE A 220 -25.24 27.19 4.55
N ILE A 221 -25.47 28.48 4.83
CA ILE A 221 -24.38 29.44 5.00
C ILE A 221 -23.43 29.02 6.13
N ALA A 222 -23.94 28.51 7.25
CA ALA A 222 -23.10 28.04 8.35
C ALA A 222 -22.21 26.85 7.95
N ASN A 223 -22.75 25.88 7.20
CA ASN A 223 -21.97 24.74 6.70
C ASN A 223 -20.92 25.19 5.69
N VAL A 224 -21.30 26.01 4.70
CA VAL A 224 -20.36 26.57 3.70
C VAL A 224 -19.26 27.38 4.38
N ALA A 225 -19.58 28.21 5.37
CA ALA A 225 -18.59 28.98 6.11
C ALA A 225 -17.62 28.06 6.90
N SER A 226 -18.13 26.99 7.50
CA SER A 226 -17.30 26.05 8.27
C SER A 226 -16.39 25.22 7.36
N ALA A 227 -16.89 24.77 6.21
CA ALA A 227 -16.10 24.13 5.16
C ALA A 227 -15.05 25.09 4.58
N ALA A 228 -15.40 26.37 4.38
CA ALA A 228 -14.46 27.39 3.93
C ALA A 228 -13.34 27.64 4.96
N ILE A 229 -13.62 27.58 6.26
CA ILE A 229 -12.59 27.66 7.32
C ILE A 229 -11.65 26.45 7.25
N LEU A 230 -12.21 25.24 7.10
CA LEU A 230 -11.41 24.02 6.90
C LEU A 230 -10.50 24.15 5.68
N LEU A 231 -11.05 24.49 4.52
CA LEU A 231 -10.29 24.66 3.27
C LEU A 231 -9.27 25.80 3.36
N PHE A 232 -9.59 26.89 4.04
CA PHE A 232 -8.64 27.98 4.28
C PHE A 232 -7.45 27.50 5.11
N ILE A 233 -7.68 26.79 6.22
CA ILE A 233 -6.59 26.31 7.07
C ILE A 233 -5.75 25.26 6.33
N PHE A 234 -6.42 24.29 5.72
CA PHE A 234 -5.77 23.14 5.09
C PHE A 234 -5.06 23.49 3.78
N LYS A 235 -5.74 24.17 2.84
CA LYS A 235 -5.26 24.40 1.48
C LYS A 235 -4.58 25.76 1.28
N LEU A 236 -4.85 26.75 2.13
CA LEU A 236 -4.35 28.11 1.93
C LEU A 236 -3.34 28.53 3.00
N LEU A 237 -3.68 28.45 4.29
CA LEU A 237 -2.92 29.09 5.37
C LEU A 237 -1.48 28.58 5.46
N LEU A 238 -1.30 27.27 5.69
CA LEU A 238 0.04 26.70 5.88
C LEU A 238 0.82 26.54 4.55
N PRO A 239 0.23 26.02 3.46
CA PRO A 239 0.93 25.93 2.17
C PRO A 239 1.41 27.29 1.65
N SER A 240 0.58 28.33 1.76
CA SER A 240 0.98 29.68 1.34
C SER A 240 2.05 30.28 2.25
N THR A 241 2.03 29.92 3.54
CA THR A 241 3.09 30.35 4.46
C THR A 241 4.41 29.70 4.08
N LEU A 242 4.46 28.37 3.91
CA LEU A 242 5.67 27.67 3.47
C LEU A 242 6.17 28.18 2.09
N LYS A 243 5.24 28.45 1.16
CA LYS A 243 5.56 29.09 -0.13
C LYS A 243 6.18 30.47 0.02
N LEU A 244 5.71 31.27 0.98
CA LEU A 244 6.31 32.57 1.29
C LEU A 244 7.74 32.41 1.83
N PHE A 245 7.96 31.48 2.76
CA PHE A 245 9.28 31.17 3.28
C PHE A 245 10.24 30.76 2.16
N GLY A 246 9.85 29.79 1.32
CA GLY A 246 10.67 29.37 0.18
C GLY A 246 10.93 30.50 -0.83
N TYR A 247 9.92 31.32 -1.15
CA TYR A 247 10.09 32.45 -2.07
C TYR A 247 11.08 33.48 -1.56
N LEU A 248 10.92 33.91 -0.31
CA LEU A 248 11.82 34.90 0.29
C LEU A 248 13.21 34.32 0.51
N GLU A 249 13.34 33.03 0.83
CA GLU A 249 14.63 32.34 0.88
C GLU A 249 15.43 32.52 -0.42
N VAL A 250 14.87 32.13 -1.56
CA VAL A 250 15.53 32.27 -2.87
C VAL A 250 15.76 33.74 -3.24
N PHE A 251 14.82 34.63 -2.92
CA PHE A 251 14.99 36.07 -3.23
C PHE A 251 16.17 36.69 -2.46
N PHE A 252 16.25 36.48 -1.15
CA PHE A 252 17.31 37.06 -0.33
C PHE A 252 18.68 36.44 -0.63
N VAL A 253 18.74 35.15 -0.96
CA VAL A 253 20.00 34.50 -1.33
C VAL A 253 20.41 34.91 -2.75
N ASN A 254 19.62 34.57 -3.77
CA ASN A 254 20.05 34.76 -5.17
C ASN A 254 20.03 36.21 -5.64
N SER A 255 19.08 37.04 -5.18
CA SER A 255 18.93 38.42 -5.69
C SER A 255 19.67 39.46 -4.83
N ILE A 256 19.80 39.23 -3.52
CA ILE A 256 20.48 40.15 -2.60
C ILE A 256 21.92 39.68 -2.29
N GLY A 257 22.20 38.38 -2.40
CA GLY A 257 23.52 37.81 -2.10
C GLY A 257 23.74 37.53 -0.62
N LEU A 258 22.67 37.28 0.16
CA LEU A 258 22.81 36.87 1.56
C LEU A 258 23.12 35.36 1.68
N PRO A 259 23.73 34.91 2.79
CA PRO A 259 23.94 33.48 3.03
C PRO A 259 22.63 32.68 3.07
N PHE A 260 22.72 31.37 2.82
CA PHE A 260 21.59 30.44 2.97
C PHE A 260 20.87 30.59 4.32
N ASN A 261 19.57 30.34 4.31
CA ASN A 261 18.61 30.48 5.41
C ASN A 261 18.33 31.93 5.85
N SER A 262 18.97 32.94 5.26
CA SER A 262 18.72 34.35 5.61
C SER A 262 17.28 34.78 5.31
N GLY A 263 16.72 34.38 4.16
CA GLY A 263 15.34 34.74 3.81
C GLY A 263 14.32 34.04 4.72
N THR A 264 14.60 32.81 5.11
CA THR A 264 13.81 32.06 6.10
C THR A 264 13.77 32.77 7.46
N ILE A 265 14.94 33.18 8.00
CA ILE A 265 15.03 33.90 9.28
C ILE A 265 14.30 35.25 9.20
N ILE A 266 14.52 36.03 8.14
CA ILE A 266 13.86 37.32 7.94
C ILE A 266 12.34 37.14 7.89
N THR A 267 11.85 36.13 7.16
CA THR A 267 10.42 35.81 7.07
C THR A 267 9.85 35.46 8.45
N GLY A 268 10.55 34.65 9.25
CA GLY A 268 10.16 34.34 10.63
C GLY A 268 10.03 35.58 11.51
N LEU A 269 11.01 36.51 11.44
CA LEU A 269 10.96 37.78 12.17
C LEU A 269 9.80 38.67 11.72
N LEU A 270 9.49 38.71 10.42
CA LEU A 270 8.34 39.44 9.88
C LEU A 270 7.01 38.87 10.40
N VAL A 271 6.88 37.54 10.47
CA VAL A 271 5.70 36.87 11.03
C VAL A 271 5.55 37.19 12.52
N ILE A 272 6.64 37.15 13.30
CA ILE A 272 6.64 37.53 14.74
C ILE A 272 6.23 38.99 14.90
N ALA A 273 6.79 39.90 14.10
CA ALA A 273 6.45 41.32 14.12
C ALA A 273 4.96 41.53 13.77
N LEU A 274 4.45 40.84 12.75
CA LEU A 274 3.05 40.89 12.34
C LEU A 274 2.11 40.54 13.52
N PHE A 275 2.39 39.44 14.22
CA PHE A 275 1.60 39.06 15.40
C PHE A 275 1.74 40.05 16.55
N TYR A 276 2.95 40.49 16.86
CA TYR A 276 3.21 41.45 17.93
C TYR A 276 2.45 42.77 17.72
N PHE A 277 2.60 43.38 16.53
CA PHE A 277 1.92 44.63 16.20
C PHE A 277 0.40 44.44 16.04
N GLY A 278 -0.04 43.32 15.45
CA GLY A 278 -1.46 42.98 15.32
C GLY A 278 -2.17 42.85 16.67
N LEU A 279 -1.55 42.14 17.63
CA LEU A 279 -2.08 42.01 18.99
C LEU A 279 -2.07 43.34 19.74
N ASN A 280 -0.99 44.13 19.62
CA ASN A 280 -0.90 45.44 20.27
C ASN A 280 -1.95 46.41 19.73
N TYR A 281 -2.11 46.48 18.40
CA TYR A 281 -3.09 47.34 17.74
C TYR A 281 -4.52 47.00 18.12
N THR A 282 -4.89 45.72 18.01
CA THR A 282 -6.26 45.25 18.31
C THR A 282 -6.61 45.43 19.79
N ARG A 283 -5.66 45.25 20.71
CA ARG A 283 -5.85 45.56 22.14
C ARG A 283 -6.05 47.05 22.38
N LYS A 284 -5.19 47.91 21.83
CA LYS A 284 -5.29 49.37 21.97
C LYS A 284 -6.61 49.93 21.44
N LYS A 285 -7.17 49.33 20.39
CA LYS A 285 -8.45 49.74 19.78
C LYS A 285 -9.69 49.04 20.35
N GLY A 286 -9.54 48.13 21.32
CA GLY A 286 -10.67 47.39 21.90
C GLY A 286 -11.36 46.41 20.95
N MET A 287 -10.66 45.94 19.90
CA MET A 287 -11.22 45.07 18.85
C MET A 287 -11.20 43.60 19.30
N ILE A 288 -12.08 43.21 20.22
CA ILE A 288 -12.05 41.91 20.92
C ILE A 288 -12.09 40.70 19.96
N HIS A 289 -13.02 40.70 18.99
CA HIS A 289 -13.17 39.57 18.06
C HIS A 289 -11.95 39.41 17.14
N ILE A 290 -11.41 40.52 16.65
CA ILE A 290 -10.22 40.52 15.79
C ILE A 290 -8.98 40.14 16.61
N ASN A 291 -8.86 40.60 17.85
CA ASN A 291 -7.80 40.14 18.75
C ASN A 291 -7.86 38.62 18.97
N THR A 292 -9.07 38.06 19.14
CA THR A 292 -9.26 36.61 19.29
C THR A 292 -8.86 35.86 18.02
N LEU A 293 -9.23 36.38 16.83
CA LEU A 293 -8.82 35.81 15.55
C LEU A 293 -7.29 35.79 15.39
N VAL A 294 -6.63 36.91 15.69
CA VAL A 294 -5.16 37.00 15.65
C VAL A 294 -4.51 36.01 16.61
N LEU A 295 -5.08 35.83 17.81
CA LEU A 295 -4.63 34.81 18.75
C LEU A 295 -4.84 33.39 18.20
N CYS A 296 -5.97 33.09 17.58
CA CYS A 296 -6.22 31.76 17.01
C CYS A 296 -5.21 31.45 15.90
N LEU A 297 -4.98 32.38 14.97
CA LEU A 297 -3.96 32.23 13.93
C LEU A 297 -2.56 32.02 14.52
N MET A 298 -2.18 32.83 15.52
CA MET A 298 -0.90 32.69 16.21
C MET A 298 -0.75 31.29 16.85
N PHE A 299 -1.79 30.79 17.52
CA PHE A 299 -1.74 29.47 18.17
C PHE A 299 -1.76 28.31 17.15
N ILE A 300 -2.37 28.47 15.97
CA ILE A 300 -2.20 27.50 14.86
C ILE A 300 -0.72 27.43 14.48
N PHE A 301 -0.04 28.56 14.30
CA PHE A 301 1.40 28.56 13.97
C PHE A 301 2.27 28.00 15.10
N ILE A 302 1.92 28.25 16.37
CA ILE A 302 2.63 27.66 17.52
C ILE A 302 2.43 26.14 17.57
N GLY A 303 1.25 25.62 17.23
CA GLY A 303 1.07 24.16 17.10
C GLY A 303 1.84 23.59 15.91
N PHE A 304 1.79 24.28 14.77
CA PHE A 304 2.46 23.90 13.53
C PHE A 304 3.99 23.94 13.66
N SER A 305 4.56 24.68 14.61
CA SER A 305 6.02 24.77 14.78
C SER A 305 6.71 23.44 15.10
N SER A 306 5.97 22.38 15.44
CA SER A 306 6.49 21.00 15.48
C SER A 306 7.16 20.59 14.15
N TRP A 307 6.71 21.13 13.02
CA TRP A 307 7.32 20.93 11.70
C TRP A 307 8.74 21.46 11.57
N MET A 308 9.20 22.34 12.46
CA MET A 308 10.60 22.77 12.47
C MET A 308 11.56 21.61 12.79
N MET A 309 11.06 20.51 13.36
CA MET A 309 11.87 19.32 13.62
C MET A 309 12.47 18.76 12.31
N LEU A 310 11.69 18.69 11.24
CA LEU A 310 12.11 18.10 9.96
C LEU A 310 13.36 18.78 9.37
N PRO A 311 13.37 20.11 9.08
CA PRO A 311 14.56 20.76 8.54
C PRO A 311 15.75 20.72 9.51
N ILE A 312 15.52 20.78 10.83
CA ILE A 312 16.61 20.68 11.81
C ILE A 312 17.30 19.31 11.72
N ARG A 313 16.53 18.23 11.57
CA ARG A 313 17.06 16.86 11.52
C ARG A 313 17.61 16.51 10.14
N ALA A 314 17.02 17.01 9.07
CA ALA A 314 17.55 16.92 7.71
C ALA A 314 18.97 17.53 7.63
N ASN A 315 19.17 18.77 8.12
CA ASN A 315 20.50 19.40 8.16
C ASN A 315 21.50 18.66 9.10
N ALA A 316 21.03 17.80 10.00
CA ALA A 316 21.90 16.98 10.84
C ALA A 316 22.41 15.72 10.11
N ASN A 317 21.98 15.49 8.86
CA ASN A 317 22.36 14.33 8.05
C ASN A 317 22.09 13.00 8.78
N VAL A 318 20.87 12.88 9.31
CA VAL A 318 20.37 11.63 9.92
C VAL A 318 20.43 10.48 8.91
N ILE A 319 20.47 9.24 9.42
CA ILE A 319 20.69 8.06 8.59
C ILE A 319 19.57 7.88 7.58
N ILE A 320 18.32 7.99 8.02
CA ILE A 320 17.13 8.00 7.18
C ILE A 320 16.65 9.45 7.08
N ASN A 321 16.82 10.02 5.89
CA ASN A 321 16.54 11.42 5.60
C ASN A 321 15.66 11.55 4.35
N GLU A 322 14.44 11.03 4.40
CA GLU A 322 13.60 10.95 3.20
C GLU A 322 13.29 12.34 2.62
N ASN A 323 13.54 12.50 1.31
CA ASN A 323 13.35 13.74 0.54
C ASN A 323 14.15 14.95 1.02
N ASP A 324 15.03 14.78 2.00
CA ASP A 324 15.92 15.80 2.57
C ASP A 324 15.29 17.21 2.67
N PRO A 325 14.30 17.44 3.56
CA PRO A 325 13.64 18.75 3.70
C PRO A 325 14.53 19.77 4.44
N SER A 326 15.79 19.96 4.01
CA SER A 326 16.83 20.73 4.69
C SER A 326 16.59 22.25 4.65
N ASP A 327 15.70 22.71 3.78
CA ASP A 327 15.41 24.13 3.62
C ASP A 327 13.94 24.46 3.37
N ALA A 328 13.62 25.75 3.28
CA ALA A 328 12.24 26.20 3.15
C ALA A 328 11.56 25.79 1.82
N ARG A 329 12.32 25.54 0.76
CA ARG A 329 11.85 25.02 -0.53
C ARG A 329 11.64 23.51 -0.47
N GLU A 330 12.63 22.77 0.01
CA GLU A 330 12.54 21.33 0.13
C GLU A 330 11.44 20.93 1.13
N LEU A 331 11.32 21.66 2.26
CA LEU A 331 10.22 21.47 3.22
C LEU A 331 8.84 21.75 2.61
N LEU A 332 8.73 22.69 1.67
CA LEU A 332 7.48 22.94 0.95
C LEU A 332 7.16 21.79 -0.02
N ALA A 333 8.16 21.29 -0.76
CA ALA A 333 8.01 20.15 -1.66
C ALA A 333 7.59 18.89 -0.88
N TYR A 334 8.25 18.66 0.26
CA TYR A 334 7.94 17.63 1.24
C TYR A 334 6.49 17.75 1.76
N TYR A 335 6.09 18.95 2.22
CA TYR A 335 4.71 19.19 2.67
C TYR A 335 3.67 18.94 1.57
N ASN A 336 3.97 19.33 0.33
CA ASN A 336 3.07 19.20 -0.81
C ASN A 336 3.05 17.80 -1.44
N LEU A 337 3.87 16.86 -0.95
CA LEU A 337 3.96 15.52 -1.48
C LEU A 337 4.39 15.48 -2.96
N GLU A 338 5.29 16.38 -3.38
CA GLU A 338 5.63 16.57 -4.81
C GLU A 338 6.32 15.36 -5.46
N GLN A 339 6.80 14.41 -4.66
CA GLN A 339 7.34 13.13 -5.14
C GLN A 339 6.28 12.16 -5.66
N TYR A 340 5.02 12.31 -5.25
CA TYR A 340 3.94 11.40 -5.64
C TYR A 340 3.13 11.96 -6.82
N PRO A 341 2.49 11.10 -7.64
CA PRO A 341 1.62 11.52 -8.73
C PRO A 341 0.51 12.47 -8.27
N GLU A 342 0.18 13.45 -9.11
CA GLU A 342 -0.87 14.42 -8.82
C GLU A 342 -2.26 13.75 -8.75
N THR A 343 -3.01 14.02 -7.67
CA THR A 343 -4.39 13.54 -7.54
C THR A 343 -5.38 14.52 -8.16
N HIS A 344 -6.31 14.04 -8.98
CA HIS A 344 -7.35 14.85 -9.61
C HIS A 344 -8.68 14.73 -8.85
N LEU A 345 -9.16 15.84 -8.26
CA LEU A 345 -10.38 15.83 -7.44
C LEU A 345 -11.61 16.41 -8.15
N PHE A 346 -11.48 17.59 -8.77
CA PHE A 346 -12.61 18.31 -9.37
C PHE A 346 -12.58 18.36 -10.89
N TYR A 347 -11.39 18.30 -11.49
CA TYR A 347 -11.17 18.27 -12.93
C TYR A 347 -9.81 17.65 -13.23
N GLY A 348 -9.73 16.83 -14.27
CA GLY A 348 -8.52 16.11 -14.67
C GLY A 348 -8.80 14.95 -15.61
N PRO A 349 -7.76 14.20 -16.02
CA PRO A 349 -7.87 13.07 -16.93
C PRO A 349 -8.63 11.88 -16.32
N GLN A 350 -9.17 11.04 -17.21
CA GLN A 350 -9.70 9.72 -16.89
C GLN A 350 -8.71 8.62 -17.30
N PHE A 351 -8.86 7.41 -16.78
CA PHE A 351 -7.93 6.29 -17.03
C PHE A 351 -7.73 5.99 -18.53
N THR A 352 -8.74 6.25 -19.36
CA THR A 352 -8.66 6.07 -20.82
C THR A 352 -7.68 7.00 -21.54
N GLU A 353 -7.14 8.01 -20.86
CA GLU A 353 -6.16 8.94 -21.40
C GLU A 353 -4.90 8.22 -21.94
N ILE A 354 -4.50 7.12 -21.28
CA ILE A 354 -3.35 6.31 -21.69
C ILE A 354 -3.49 5.72 -23.10
N TYR A 355 -4.70 5.54 -23.60
CA TYR A 355 -4.96 5.03 -24.95
C TYR A 355 -5.02 6.12 -26.01
N SER A 356 -5.08 7.39 -25.60
CA SER A 356 -5.37 8.51 -26.49
C SER A 356 -4.12 9.20 -27.05
N GLY A 357 -2.97 8.99 -26.42
CA GLY A 357 -1.71 9.67 -26.74
C GLY A 357 -1.64 11.07 -26.13
N ALA A 358 -0.61 11.83 -26.50
CA ALA A 358 -0.42 13.19 -26.02
C ALA A 358 -1.50 14.15 -26.54
N ASP A 359 -1.70 15.26 -25.84
CA ASP A 359 -2.58 16.34 -26.28
C ASP A 359 -2.18 16.88 -27.66
N LYS A 360 -3.16 17.07 -28.57
CA LYS A 360 -2.90 17.46 -29.96
C LYS A 360 -2.43 18.91 -30.10
N ASP A 361 -2.88 19.79 -29.21
CA ASP A 361 -2.66 21.23 -29.30
C ASP A 361 -1.54 21.68 -28.36
N GLU A 362 -1.51 21.13 -27.14
CA GLU A 362 -0.53 21.46 -26.11
C GLU A 362 0.05 20.17 -25.47
N PRO A 363 0.87 19.38 -26.20
CA PRO A 363 1.38 18.08 -25.74
C PRO A 363 2.29 18.17 -24.51
N PHE A 364 2.92 19.33 -24.28
CA PHE A 364 3.84 19.55 -23.17
C PHE A 364 3.54 20.86 -22.47
N VAL A 365 3.56 20.83 -21.14
CA VAL A 365 3.44 21.98 -20.26
C VAL A 365 4.72 22.17 -19.45
N ASN A 366 4.88 23.37 -18.89
CA ASN A 366 5.99 23.63 -17.97
C ASN A 366 5.78 22.85 -16.67
N ASP A 367 6.83 22.17 -16.24
CA ASP A 367 6.92 21.55 -14.92
C ASP A 367 7.25 22.59 -13.84
N LYS A 368 7.19 22.18 -12.57
CA LYS A 368 7.65 22.99 -11.44
C LYS A 368 9.17 23.12 -11.47
N LYS A 369 9.68 24.31 -11.14
CA LYS A 369 11.12 24.51 -10.93
C LYS A 369 11.55 23.80 -9.65
N ASN A 370 12.45 22.83 -9.79
CA ASN A 370 13.11 22.19 -8.67
C ASN A 370 14.39 22.97 -8.34
N TYR A 371 14.51 23.41 -7.08
CA TYR A 371 15.63 24.22 -6.60
C TYR A 371 16.47 23.41 -5.62
N GLU A 372 17.78 23.51 -5.76
CA GLU A 372 18.77 22.89 -4.87
C GLU A 372 19.82 23.93 -4.47
N ARG A 373 20.43 23.77 -3.30
CA ARG A 373 21.54 24.62 -2.85
C ARG A 373 22.82 24.26 -3.62
N ASP A 374 23.46 25.26 -4.22
CA ASP A 374 24.80 25.14 -4.78
C ASP A 374 25.79 25.81 -3.82
N ASP A 375 26.45 25.02 -2.98
CA ASP A 375 27.39 25.51 -1.95
C ASP A 375 28.62 26.21 -2.56
N GLU A 376 29.03 25.84 -3.76
CA GLU A 376 30.17 26.45 -4.45
C GLU A 376 29.83 27.86 -4.94
N LYS A 377 28.61 28.06 -5.46
CA LYS A 377 28.14 29.38 -5.91
C LYS A 377 27.51 30.22 -4.80
N GLY A 378 27.09 29.58 -3.70
CA GLY A 378 26.35 30.23 -2.63
C GLY A 378 24.94 30.69 -3.04
N GLU A 379 24.31 29.99 -3.98
CA GLU A 379 22.98 30.32 -4.51
C GLU A 379 22.09 29.08 -4.69
N TYR A 380 20.78 29.26 -4.82
CA TYR A 380 19.86 28.17 -5.21
C TYR A 380 19.82 28.04 -6.74
N VAL A 381 20.13 26.87 -7.27
CA VAL A 381 20.12 26.58 -8.71
C VAL A 381 18.92 25.74 -9.10
N ILE A 382 18.46 25.87 -10.34
CA ILE A 382 17.39 25.02 -10.88
C ILE A 382 18.03 23.75 -11.43
N ILE A 383 17.57 22.58 -10.98
CA ILE A 383 18.21 21.29 -11.29
C ILE A 383 17.41 20.42 -12.27
N ASN A 384 16.21 20.83 -12.68
CA ASN A 384 15.40 20.10 -13.66
C ASN A 384 15.17 20.91 -14.94
N ASP A 385 15.05 20.21 -16.07
CA ASP A 385 14.54 20.79 -17.30
C ASP A 385 13.02 20.96 -17.16
N TRP A 386 12.57 22.13 -16.71
CA TRP A 386 11.16 22.40 -16.39
C TRP A 386 10.36 23.01 -17.55
N GLU A 387 10.99 23.62 -18.55
CA GLU A 387 10.27 24.29 -19.64
C GLU A 387 9.78 23.29 -20.70
N GLY A 388 8.46 23.18 -20.87
CA GLY A 388 7.82 22.35 -21.90
C GLY A 388 8.22 20.87 -21.82
N THR A 389 8.38 20.33 -20.62
CA THR A 389 8.89 18.96 -20.41
C THR A 389 7.88 18.00 -19.81
N LYS A 390 6.92 18.48 -19.02
CA LYS A 390 5.87 17.65 -18.45
C LYS A 390 4.85 17.34 -19.54
N GLN A 391 4.61 16.06 -19.82
CA GLN A 391 3.55 15.65 -20.73
C GLN A 391 2.21 16.17 -20.19
N ASN A 392 1.48 16.86 -21.06
CA ASN A 392 0.12 17.29 -20.75
C ASN A 392 -0.82 16.11 -21.00
N TYR A 393 -1.84 15.96 -20.14
CA TYR A 393 -2.87 14.97 -20.39
C TYR A 393 -3.74 15.41 -21.57
N ASN A 394 -4.26 14.44 -22.33
CA ASN A 394 -5.16 14.75 -23.42
C ASN A 394 -6.49 15.32 -22.90
N HIS A 395 -6.80 16.59 -23.23
CA HIS A 395 -8.02 17.24 -22.76
C HIS A 395 -9.32 16.59 -23.26
N GLU A 396 -9.28 15.84 -24.36
CA GLU A 396 -10.42 15.06 -24.87
C GLU A 396 -10.82 13.92 -23.92
N HIS A 397 -9.90 13.49 -23.04
CA HIS A 397 -10.10 12.45 -22.02
C HIS A 397 -10.18 13.03 -20.60
N ALA A 398 -10.32 14.35 -20.47
CA ALA A 398 -10.52 15.02 -19.18
C ALA A 398 -12.01 15.19 -18.87
N SER A 399 -12.33 15.15 -17.57
CA SER A 399 -13.71 15.25 -17.09
C SER A 399 -13.82 16.04 -15.79
N ILE A 400 -15.03 16.54 -15.51
CA ILE A 400 -15.40 17.10 -14.22
C ILE A 400 -15.65 15.95 -13.25
N LEU A 401 -15.09 16.06 -12.04
CA LEU A 401 -15.10 15.00 -11.03
C LEU A 401 -14.57 13.65 -11.59
N PRO A 402 -13.30 13.60 -12.03
CA PRO A 402 -12.71 12.36 -12.55
C PRO A 402 -12.47 11.37 -11.40
N ARG A 403 -13.43 10.50 -11.14
CA ARG A 403 -13.35 9.46 -10.10
C ARG A 403 -12.52 8.26 -10.58
N MET A 404 -12.49 8.03 -11.89
CA MET A 404 -11.75 6.94 -12.53
C MET A 404 -10.56 7.49 -13.32
N TRP A 405 -9.57 8.03 -12.62
CA TRP A 405 -8.47 8.83 -13.20
C TRP A 405 -7.14 8.07 -13.38
N SER A 406 -6.93 6.98 -12.63
CA SER A 406 -5.64 6.30 -12.59
C SER A 406 -5.48 5.32 -13.76
N THR A 407 -4.47 5.53 -14.59
CA THR A 407 -4.17 4.71 -15.78
C THR A 407 -3.57 3.34 -15.43
N GLU A 408 -2.99 3.18 -14.25
CA GLU A 408 -2.48 1.91 -13.71
C GLU A 408 -3.59 0.93 -13.31
N HIS A 409 -4.83 1.42 -13.14
CA HIS A 409 -5.96 0.63 -12.67
C HIS A 409 -7.07 0.56 -13.74
N ALA A 410 -6.69 0.71 -15.01
CA ALA A 410 -7.61 0.86 -16.13
C ALA A 410 -8.55 -0.34 -16.32
N ASP A 411 -7.98 -1.54 -16.29
CA ASP A 411 -8.65 -2.84 -16.26
C ASP A 411 -9.68 -2.92 -15.11
N ASN A 412 -9.27 -2.57 -13.90
CA ASN A 412 -10.13 -2.59 -12.71
C ASN A 412 -11.28 -1.59 -12.81
N TYR A 413 -11.09 -0.43 -13.44
CA TYR A 413 -12.19 0.50 -13.71
C TYR A 413 -13.20 -0.06 -14.72
N MET A 414 -12.75 -0.85 -15.69
CA MET A 414 -13.62 -1.48 -16.68
C MET A 414 -14.57 -2.52 -16.07
N MET A 415 -14.30 -3.03 -14.86
CA MET A 415 -15.29 -3.82 -14.08
C MET A 415 -16.55 -3.02 -13.74
N PHE A 416 -16.45 -1.69 -13.62
CA PHE A 416 -17.58 -0.82 -13.27
C PHE A 416 -18.20 -0.14 -14.49
N THR A 417 -17.41 0.14 -15.53
CA THR A 417 -17.90 0.79 -16.75
C THR A 417 -18.29 -0.18 -17.86
N GLY A 418 -17.88 -1.44 -17.76
CA GLY A 418 -17.75 -2.35 -18.90
C GLY A 418 -16.51 -2.02 -19.74
N PHE A 419 -16.30 -2.80 -20.80
CA PHE A 419 -15.22 -2.60 -21.78
C PHE A 419 -15.28 -1.18 -22.36
N ALA A 420 -14.13 -0.49 -22.39
CA ALA A 420 -14.04 0.82 -23.02
C ALA A 420 -14.34 0.72 -24.52
N ASP A 421 -15.31 1.49 -25.02
CA ASP A 421 -15.66 1.47 -26.44
C ASP A 421 -14.58 2.19 -27.27
N PHE A 422 -14.41 1.75 -28.52
CA PHE A 422 -13.40 2.30 -29.42
C PHE A 422 -13.81 2.15 -30.88
N LYS A 423 -13.28 3.05 -31.71
CA LYS A 423 -13.50 3.06 -33.17
C LYS A 423 -12.17 3.11 -33.90
N VAL A 424 -12.08 2.49 -35.07
CA VAL A 424 -10.92 2.66 -35.96
C VAL A 424 -10.81 4.14 -36.31
N ASN A 425 -9.60 4.69 -36.17
CA ASN A 425 -9.35 6.10 -36.42
C ASN A 425 -9.79 6.47 -37.84
N PRO A 426 -10.73 7.41 -38.03
CA PRO A 426 -11.21 7.79 -39.36
C PRO A 426 -10.11 8.30 -40.30
N LYS A 427 -9.01 8.82 -39.73
CA LYS A 427 -7.84 9.32 -40.46
C LYS A 427 -6.78 8.25 -40.71
N LEU A 428 -6.94 7.01 -40.23
CA LEU A 428 -5.94 5.94 -40.34
C LEU A 428 -5.41 5.77 -41.76
N LYS A 429 -6.30 5.69 -42.76
CA LYS A 429 -5.89 5.54 -44.16
C LYS A 429 -5.05 6.71 -44.65
N ASN A 430 -5.41 7.94 -44.27
CA ASN A 430 -4.67 9.14 -44.68
C ASN A 430 -3.31 9.20 -43.97
N ASN A 431 -3.26 8.83 -42.68
CA ASN A 431 -2.02 8.79 -41.91
C ASN A 431 -1.05 7.75 -42.49
N ALA A 432 -1.51 6.51 -42.71
CA ALA A 432 -0.72 5.45 -43.31
C ALA A 432 -0.26 5.79 -44.74
N PHE A 433 -1.08 6.51 -45.51
CA PHE A 433 -0.70 7.01 -46.83
C PHE A 433 0.46 8.01 -46.72
N ASN A 434 0.33 9.03 -45.86
CA ASN A 434 1.36 10.06 -45.71
C ASN A 434 2.69 9.49 -45.21
N GLU A 435 2.63 8.54 -44.27
CA GLU A 435 3.80 7.86 -43.72
C GLU A 435 4.54 7.05 -44.79
N ALA A 436 3.81 6.23 -45.54
CA ALA A 436 4.39 5.39 -46.59
C ALA A 436 4.85 6.19 -47.82
N TYR A 437 4.16 7.27 -48.17
CA TYR A 437 4.49 8.10 -49.33
C TYR A 437 5.92 8.63 -49.25
N ASN A 438 6.33 9.18 -48.10
CA ASN A 438 7.67 9.71 -47.93
C ASN A 438 8.76 8.63 -48.09
N VAL A 439 8.53 7.44 -47.53
CA VAL A 439 9.46 6.31 -47.61
C VAL A 439 9.61 5.82 -49.05
N PHE A 440 8.50 5.64 -49.77
CA PHE A 440 8.53 5.21 -51.16
C PHE A 440 9.10 6.28 -52.08
N MET A 441 8.84 7.57 -51.81
CA MET A 441 9.45 8.69 -52.54
C MET A 441 10.97 8.67 -52.42
N GLU A 442 11.48 8.57 -51.19
CA GLU A 442 12.92 8.56 -50.96
C GLU A 442 13.59 7.32 -51.58
N GLY A 443 12.96 6.16 -51.46
CA GLY A 443 13.42 4.92 -52.08
C GLY A 443 13.46 4.99 -53.61
N ALA A 444 12.42 5.54 -54.24
CA ALA A 444 12.34 5.72 -55.68
C ALA A 444 13.41 6.69 -56.21
N LEU A 445 13.61 7.82 -55.54
CA LEU A 445 14.66 8.77 -55.91
C LEU A 445 16.07 8.16 -55.78
N LYS A 446 16.31 7.36 -54.74
CA LYS A 446 17.58 6.60 -54.57
C LYS A 446 17.81 5.56 -55.66
N GLN A 447 16.76 5.04 -56.28
CA GLN A 447 16.83 4.12 -57.41
C GLN A 447 17.03 4.82 -58.77
N GLY A 448 17.14 6.14 -58.80
CA GLY A 448 17.43 6.92 -60.00
C GLY A 448 16.22 7.26 -60.87
N LEU A 449 14.99 7.11 -60.34
CA LEU A 449 13.77 7.59 -60.98
C LEU A 449 13.75 9.13 -61.02
N SER A 450 13.17 9.71 -62.07
CA SER A 450 12.93 11.16 -62.10
C SER A 450 11.88 11.56 -61.05
N GLU A 451 11.87 12.82 -60.59
CA GLU A 451 10.89 13.29 -59.59
C GLU A 451 9.44 12.96 -59.96
N SER A 452 9.06 13.10 -61.23
CA SER A 452 7.71 12.77 -61.71
C SER A 452 7.40 11.27 -61.69
N GLU A 453 8.39 10.42 -61.94
CA GLU A 453 8.23 8.96 -61.91
C GLU A 453 8.23 8.44 -60.47
N ALA A 454 9.04 9.05 -59.60
CA ALA A 454 9.08 8.77 -58.18
C ALA A 454 7.74 9.14 -57.51
N ASP A 455 7.18 10.31 -57.82
CA ASP A 455 5.87 10.76 -57.31
C ASP A 455 4.72 9.81 -57.66
N LEU A 456 4.65 9.40 -58.92
CA LEU A 456 3.64 8.44 -59.38
C LEU A 456 3.80 7.08 -58.68
N TYR A 457 5.03 6.56 -58.63
CA TYR A 457 5.32 5.29 -57.96
C TYR A 457 4.98 5.33 -56.47
N ALA A 458 5.42 6.37 -55.76
CA ALA A 458 5.18 6.50 -54.33
C ALA A 458 3.71 6.67 -54.01
N THR A 459 2.95 7.40 -54.83
CA THR A 459 1.50 7.57 -54.67
C THR A 459 0.75 6.24 -54.83
N GLU A 460 1.12 5.42 -55.81
CA GLU A 460 0.50 4.10 -56.00
C GLU A 460 0.83 3.15 -54.85
N GLN A 461 2.12 3.04 -54.48
CA GLN A 461 2.56 2.15 -53.40
C GLN A 461 2.00 2.59 -52.04
N ALA A 462 1.99 3.88 -51.74
CA ALA A 462 1.43 4.41 -50.50
C ALA A 462 -0.09 4.19 -50.41
N ASN A 463 -0.83 4.30 -51.52
CA ASN A 463 -2.26 4.00 -51.54
C ASN A 463 -2.56 2.51 -51.33
N ALA A 464 -1.73 1.62 -51.91
CA ALA A 464 -1.83 0.19 -51.71
C ALA A 464 -1.53 -0.17 -50.24
N TYR A 465 -0.43 0.34 -49.68
CA TYR A 465 -0.06 0.17 -48.28
C TYR A 465 -1.16 0.67 -47.33
N ALA A 466 -1.63 1.91 -47.51
CA ALA A 466 -2.66 2.49 -46.66
C ALA A 466 -3.98 1.70 -46.69
N SER A 467 -4.32 1.10 -47.84
CA SER A 467 -5.52 0.27 -47.96
C SER A 467 -5.34 -1.10 -47.31
N GLN A 468 -4.16 -1.71 -47.44
CA GLN A 468 -3.81 -2.97 -46.77
C GLN A 468 -3.76 -2.80 -45.25
N GLU A 469 -3.12 -1.74 -44.76
CA GLU A 469 -3.02 -1.47 -43.33
C GLU A 469 -4.39 -1.20 -42.72
N LYS A 470 -5.25 -0.42 -43.39
CA LYS A 470 -6.64 -0.25 -42.95
C LYS A 470 -7.38 -1.60 -42.88
N GLN A 471 -7.28 -2.45 -43.91
CA GLN A 471 -7.93 -3.77 -43.91
C GLN A 471 -7.41 -4.67 -42.79
N ARG A 472 -6.11 -4.63 -42.52
CA ARG A 472 -5.47 -5.39 -41.45
C ARG A 472 -6.00 -4.95 -40.08
N ILE A 473 -6.04 -3.65 -39.81
CA ILE A 473 -6.55 -3.11 -38.54
C ILE A 473 -8.06 -3.37 -38.42
N ASP A 474 -8.84 -3.19 -39.48
CA ASP A 474 -10.27 -3.52 -39.50
C ASP A 474 -10.50 -5.00 -39.15
N LYS A 475 -9.66 -5.91 -39.65
CA LYS A 475 -9.71 -7.33 -39.29
C LYS A 475 -9.38 -7.56 -37.81
N ILE A 476 -8.26 -7.03 -37.33
CA ILE A 476 -7.84 -7.15 -35.92
C ILE A 476 -8.94 -6.66 -34.97
N VAL A 477 -9.56 -5.52 -35.26
CA VAL A 477 -10.64 -4.94 -34.47
C VAL A 477 -11.91 -5.80 -34.51
N ASN A 478 -12.28 -6.31 -35.68
CA ASN A 478 -13.45 -7.19 -35.81
C ASN A 478 -13.25 -8.51 -35.07
N ASP A 479 -12.06 -9.11 -35.18
CA ASP A 479 -11.70 -10.34 -34.48
C ASP A 479 -11.76 -10.12 -32.97
N HIS A 480 -11.15 -9.05 -32.44
CA HIS A 480 -11.23 -8.70 -31.01
C HIS A 480 -12.67 -8.51 -30.53
N ARG A 481 -13.50 -7.78 -31.28
CA ARG A 481 -14.93 -7.60 -30.97
C ARG A 481 -15.72 -8.91 -30.98
N ILE A 482 -15.39 -9.85 -31.86
CA ILE A 482 -16.01 -11.17 -31.88
C ILE A 482 -15.61 -11.95 -30.63
N ARG A 483 -14.33 -11.93 -30.26
CA ARG A 483 -13.83 -12.60 -29.05
C ARG A 483 -14.48 -12.06 -27.76
N ILE A 484 -14.63 -10.74 -27.64
CA ILE A 484 -15.38 -10.11 -26.53
C ILE A 484 -16.81 -10.64 -26.45
N ARG A 485 -17.54 -10.69 -27.59
CA ARG A 485 -18.93 -11.20 -27.61
C ARG A 485 -19.06 -12.68 -27.27
N LYS A 486 -17.98 -13.44 -27.45
CA LYS A 486 -17.90 -14.85 -27.07
C LYS A 486 -17.46 -15.06 -25.62
N GLY A 487 -17.07 -14.01 -24.90
CA GLY A 487 -16.51 -14.11 -23.56
C GLY A 487 -15.03 -14.52 -23.50
N GLU A 488 -14.32 -14.58 -24.64
CA GLU A 488 -12.91 -15.02 -24.72
C GLU A 488 -11.89 -13.90 -24.40
N VAL A 489 -12.36 -12.75 -23.89
CA VAL A 489 -11.56 -11.56 -23.59
C VAL A 489 -12.07 -10.99 -22.29
N ASP A 490 -11.20 -10.93 -21.30
CA ASP A 490 -11.40 -10.26 -20.03
C ASP A 490 -10.91 -8.80 -20.08
N TYR A 491 -11.06 -8.07 -18.97
CA TYR A 491 -10.69 -6.66 -18.91
C TYR A 491 -9.19 -6.42 -19.06
N GLU A 492 -8.35 -7.31 -18.54
CA GLU A 492 -6.90 -7.21 -18.67
C GLU A 492 -6.46 -7.40 -20.13
N THR A 493 -6.94 -8.45 -20.79
CA THR A 493 -6.66 -8.70 -22.21
C THR A 493 -7.15 -7.53 -23.08
N HIS A 494 -8.28 -6.93 -22.73
CA HIS A 494 -8.78 -5.75 -23.41
C HIS A 494 -7.91 -4.51 -23.18
N ASP A 495 -7.45 -4.26 -21.95
CA ASP A 495 -6.50 -3.20 -21.64
C ASP A 495 -5.20 -3.37 -22.44
N LYS A 496 -4.62 -4.58 -22.46
CA LYS A 496 -3.43 -4.92 -23.26
C LYS A 496 -3.66 -4.61 -24.75
N PHE A 497 -4.83 -4.95 -25.30
CA PHE A 497 -5.22 -4.61 -26.67
C PHE A 497 -5.26 -3.09 -26.91
N LEU A 498 -5.92 -2.33 -26.03
CA LEU A 498 -6.03 -0.88 -26.16
C LEU A 498 -4.70 -0.16 -25.95
N ARG A 499 -3.82 -0.62 -25.05
CA ARG A 499 -2.46 -0.08 -24.93
C ARG A 499 -1.66 -0.28 -26.22
N ARG A 500 -1.83 -1.44 -26.86
CA ARG A 500 -1.10 -1.79 -28.08
C ARG A 500 -1.59 -1.04 -29.31
N TYR A 501 -2.90 -0.85 -29.48
CA TYR A 501 -3.48 -0.29 -30.70
C TYR A 501 -4.10 1.10 -30.54
N GLY A 502 -4.41 1.51 -29.31
CA GLY A 502 -5.17 2.71 -28.96
C GLY A 502 -4.60 3.98 -29.58
N GLN A 503 -3.36 4.31 -29.21
CA GLN A 503 -2.75 5.60 -29.53
C GLN A 503 -2.55 5.83 -31.04
N GLN A 504 -2.30 4.76 -31.80
CA GLN A 504 -1.94 4.86 -33.23
C GLN A 504 -3.15 4.63 -34.15
N TYR A 505 -4.00 3.65 -33.81
CA TYR A 505 -4.97 3.09 -34.75
C TYR A 505 -6.42 3.35 -34.36
N LEU A 506 -6.69 3.66 -33.09
CA LEU A 506 -8.05 3.73 -32.55
C LEU A 506 -8.38 5.14 -32.02
N VAL A 507 -9.67 5.37 -31.82
CA VAL A 507 -10.22 6.46 -31.03
C VAL A 507 -11.02 5.79 -29.92
N VAL A 508 -10.48 5.83 -28.71
CA VAL A 508 -11.10 5.24 -27.52
C VAL A 508 -12.04 6.26 -26.89
N GLU A 509 -13.22 5.84 -26.47
CA GLU A 509 -14.20 6.70 -25.81
C GLU A 509 -13.88 6.80 -24.31
N GLN A 510 -13.97 8.01 -23.75
CA GLN A 510 -13.81 8.20 -22.31
C GLN A 510 -15.10 7.85 -21.56
N PRO A 511 -15.02 7.44 -20.27
CA PRO A 511 -16.20 7.24 -19.46
C PRO A 511 -17.01 8.53 -19.30
N SER A 512 -18.31 8.41 -19.18
CA SER A 512 -19.20 9.55 -19.00
C SER A 512 -19.14 10.11 -17.57
N PHE A 513 -19.70 11.31 -17.38
CA PHE A 513 -19.93 11.84 -16.03
C PHE A 513 -20.81 10.90 -15.19
N ALA A 514 -21.80 10.24 -15.82
CA ALA A 514 -22.68 9.30 -15.12
C ALA A 514 -21.90 8.08 -14.61
N ASP A 515 -20.95 7.58 -15.38
CA ASP A 515 -20.10 6.45 -14.99
C ASP A 515 -19.23 6.80 -13.78
N ASN A 516 -18.67 8.02 -13.75
CA ASN A 516 -17.92 8.51 -12.59
C ASN A 516 -18.77 8.61 -11.32
N ILE A 517 -20.04 9.06 -11.45
CA ILE A 517 -20.98 9.10 -10.32
C ILE A 517 -21.40 7.69 -9.90
N ALA A 518 -21.61 6.78 -10.85
CA ALA A 518 -21.92 5.38 -10.58
C ALA A 518 -20.78 4.70 -9.81
N TYR A 519 -19.54 4.81 -10.30
CA TYR A 519 -18.35 4.31 -9.60
C TYR A 519 -18.21 4.88 -8.19
N MET A 520 -18.43 6.19 -8.00
CA MET A 520 -18.37 6.80 -6.68
C MET A 520 -19.42 6.21 -5.72
N ILE A 521 -20.66 6.00 -6.18
CA ILE A 521 -21.74 5.47 -5.33
C ILE A 521 -21.53 3.97 -5.07
N GLN A 522 -21.22 3.19 -6.11
CA GLN A 522 -21.10 1.74 -6.05
C GLN A 522 -19.83 1.31 -5.34
N TYR A 523 -18.67 1.81 -5.76
CA TYR A 523 -17.39 1.39 -5.22
C TYR A 523 -16.96 2.25 -4.02
N GLN A 524 -16.77 3.56 -4.21
CA GLN A 524 -16.16 4.39 -3.16
C GLN A 524 -17.04 4.55 -1.91
N PHE A 525 -18.35 4.74 -2.09
CA PHE A 525 -19.28 4.86 -0.96
C PHE A 525 -19.89 3.52 -0.58
N GLY A 526 -20.32 2.70 -1.55
CA GLY A 526 -20.89 1.38 -1.32
C GLY A 526 -19.86 0.39 -0.79
N TYR A 527 -18.97 -0.06 -1.67
CA TYR A 527 -18.04 -1.13 -1.36
C TYR A 527 -16.90 -0.74 -0.40
N MET A 528 -16.32 0.46 -0.53
CA MET A 528 -15.25 0.88 0.36
C MET A 528 -15.83 1.35 1.69
N TYR A 529 -16.62 2.43 1.72
CA TYR A 529 -17.08 2.96 3.00
C TYR A 529 -18.07 2.05 3.74
N TRP A 530 -19.17 1.62 3.11
CA TRP A 530 -20.23 0.90 3.84
C TRP A 530 -19.81 -0.51 4.27
N ARG A 531 -18.97 -1.21 3.50
CA ARG A 531 -18.43 -2.52 3.90
C ARG A 531 -17.62 -2.42 5.20
N TYR A 532 -16.67 -1.49 5.28
CA TYR A 532 -15.89 -1.27 6.50
C TYR A 532 -16.75 -0.74 7.66
N PHE A 533 -17.75 0.09 7.38
CA PHE A 533 -18.72 0.48 8.41
C PHE A 533 -19.47 -0.76 8.97
N MET A 534 -19.86 -1.69 8.11
CA MET A 534 -20.53 -2.94 8.51
C MET A 534 -19.59 -3.91 9.21
N TRP A 535 -18.30 -3.99 8.84
CA TRP A 535 -17.29 -4.76 9.58
C TRP A 535 -17.24 -4.40 11.06
N ASN A 536 -17.42 -3.12 11.39
CA ASN A 536 -17.31 -2.62 12.75
C ASN A 536 -18.60 -2.79 13.58
N PHE A 537 -19.77 -2.93 12.93
CA PHE A 537 -21.07 -2.90 13.63
C PHE A 537 -22.01 -4.08 13.32
N THR A 538 -21.63 -4.97 12.40
CA THR A 538 -22.39 -6.16 12.01
C THR A 538 -21.52 -7.42 12.01
N GLY A 539 -20.30 -7.36 11.49
CA GLY A 539 -19.33 -8.46 11.47
C GLY A 539 -18.50 -8.51 10.18
N ARG A 540 -17.47 -9.36 10.14
CA ARG A 540 -16.44 -9.46 9.09
C ARG A 540 -16.34 -10.90 8.58
N GLN A 541 -16.27 -11.09 7.26
CA GLN A 541 -16.25 -12.41 6.63
C GLN A 541 -14.95 -13.18 6.91
N ASN A 542 -13.82 -12.52 6.68
CA ASN A 542 -12.46 -13.02 6.88
C ASN A 542 -11.45 -11.86 6.75
N ASP A 543 -10.17 -12.18 6.89
CA ASP A 543 -9.10 -11.20 6.84
C ASP A 543 -8.60 -10.85 5.44
N ILE A 544 -8.92 -11.68 4.43
CA ILE A 544 -8.48 -11.55 3.04
C ILE A 544 -9.08 -10.29 2.40
N GLN A 545 -8.26 -9.48 1.73
CA GLN A 545 -8.73 -8.29 1.02
C GLN A 545 -9.68 -8.70 -0.11
N GLY A 546 -10.93 -8.26 -0.04
CA GLY A 546 -11.94 -8.55 -1.07
C GLY A 546 -11.65 -7.84 -2.38
N ARG A 547 -11.86 -8.55 -3.49
CA ARG A 547 -11.74 -8.02 -4.86
C ARG A 547 -13.10 -7.92 -5.56
N TYR A 548 -14.12 -7.48 -4.81
CA TYR A 548 -15.52 -7.45 -5.27
C TYR A 548 -16.05 -8.86 -5.58
N ASP A 549 -15.53 -9.86 -4.86
CA ASP A 549 -15.91 -11.27 -4.92
C ASP A 549 -16.74 -11.68 -3.70
N ASP A 550 -17.39 -12.84 -3.78
CA ASP A 550 -18.34 -13.31 -2.76
C ASP A 550 -17.66 -13.97 -1.54
N PHE A 551 -16.37 -14.31 -1.65
CA PHE A 551 -15.65 -15.12 -0.67
C PHE A 551 -14.76 -14.32 0.27
N ASN A 552 -14.30 -13.13 -0.13
CA ASN A 552 -13.25 -12.42 0.59
C ASN A 552 -13.64 -11.01 0.97
N GLY A 553 -13.31 -10.64 2.21
CA GLY A 553 -13.38 -9.26 2.68
C GLY A 553 -14.77 -8.63 2.69
N ASN A 554 -15.86 -9.41 2.68
CA ASN A 554 -17.22 -8.89 2.87
C ASN A 554 -17.55 -8.72 4.35
N TRP A 555 -18.71 -8.10 4.63
CA TRP A 555 -19.27 -8.11 5.98
C TRP A 555 -20.24 -9.30 6.11
N ILE A 556 -20.34 -9.86 7.31
CA ILE A 556 -21.35 -10.88 7.64
C ILE A 556 -22.01 -10.52 8.97
N SER A 557 -23.20 -11.04 9.21
CA SER A 557 -23.95 -10.80 10.43
C SER A 557 -23.90 -11.97 11.42
N GLY A 558 -23.67 -13.20 10.95
CA GLY A 558 -23.90 -14.43 11.72
C GLY A 558 -25.34 -14.91 11.65
N ILE A 559 -26.21 -14.21 10.92
CA ILE A 559 -27.57 -14.63 10.64
C ILE A 559 -27.59 -15.24 9.24
N LYS A 560 -27.48 -16.57 9.19
CA LYS A 560 -27.34 -17.37 7.96
C LYS A 560 -28.13 -16.83 6.76
N PHE A 561 -29.46 -16.69 6.87
CA PHE A 561 -30.29 -16.26 5.74
C PHE A 561 -29.96 -14.84 5.23
N ILE A 562 -29.48 -13.93 6.10
CA ILE A 562 -29.08 -12.58 5.70
C ILE A 562 -27.73 -12.64 5.01
N ASP A 563 -26.82 -13.45 5.54
CA ASP A 563 -25.47 -13.60 5.01
C ASP A 563 -25.52 -14.25 3.63
N GLU A 564 -26.36 -15.28 3.43
CA GLU A 564 -26.60 -15.90 2.11
C GLU A 564 -27.21 -14.91 1.11
N LEU A 565 -28.19 -14.09 1.53
CA LEU A 565 -28.76 -13.06 0.66
C LEU A 565 -27.78 -11.94 0.32
N HIS A 566 -26.85 -11.62 1.23
CA HIS A 566 -25.86 -10.56 1.02
C HIS A 566 -24.71 -11.02 0.11
N LEU A 567 -24.14 -12.18 0.41
CA LEU A 567 -23.00 -12.74 -0.31
C LEU A 567 -23.41 -13.41 -1.62
N GLY A 568 -24.68 -13.79 -1.77
CA GLY A 568 -25.15 -14.51 -2.94
C GLY A 568 -24.59 -15.92 -3.05
N ILE A 569 -24.16 -16.52 -1.92
CA ILE A 569 -23.64 -17.89 -1.83
C ILE A 569 -24.09 -18.55 -0.52
N SER A 570 -24.22 -19.88 -0.54
CA SER A 570 -24.61 -20.68 0.63
C SER A 570 -23.66 -20.49 1.82
N GLN A 571 -24.19 -20.56 3.05
CA GLN A 571 -23.39 -20.62 4.27
C GLN A 571 -23.50 -21.98 4.97
N ASP A 572 -24.04 -22.99 4.28
CA ASP A 572 -24.02 -24.39 4.72
C ASP A 572 -22.72 -25.09 4.33
N ASN A 573 -22.31 -26.06 5.14
CA ASN A 573 -21.16 -26.93 4.88
C ASN A 573 -19.86 -26.19 4.55
N LEU A 574 -19.66 -24.99 5.12
CA LEU A 574 -18.44 -24.22 4.91
C LEU A 574 -17.20 -25.05 5.31
N PRO A 575 -16.10 -24.99 4.54
CA PRO A 575 -14.85 -25.65 4.88
C PRO A 575 -14.31 -25.18 6.24
N THR A 576 -13.52 -26.04 6.90
CA THR A 576 -12.97 -25.76 8.24
C THR A 576 -12.16 -24.46 8.25
N GLU A 577 -11.35 -24.21 7.23
CA GLU A 577 -10.53 -23.00 7.12
C GLU A 577 -11.35 -21.70 7.05
N VAL A 578 -12.60 -21.78 6.57
CA VAL A 578 -13.51 -20.63 6.56
C VAL A 578 -14.16 -20.44 7.92
N LEU A 579 -14.59 -21.54 8.56
CA LEU A 579 -15.27 -21.50 9.86
C LEU A 579 -14.34 -21.14 11.02
N GLU A 580 -13.10 -21.63 10.98
CA GLU A 580 -12.08 -21.43 12.01
C GLU A 580 -11.14 -20.24 11.72
N ASN A 581 -11.39 -19.47 10.65
CA ASN A 581 -10.67 -18.23 10.43
C ASN A 581 -10.94 -17.27 11.60
N LYS A 582 -9.89 -16.95 12.37
CA LYS A 582 -9.98 -16.06 13.55
C LYS A 582 -10.58 -14.69 13.25
N ALA A 583 -10.48 -14.19 12.01
CA ALA A 583 -11.07 -12.91 11.59
C ALA A 583 -12.53 -13.01 11.12
N ARG A 584 -13.15 -14.20 11.19
CA ARG A 584 -14.58 -14.40 10.90
C ARG A 584 -15.42 -13.97 12.12
N ASN A 585 -15.79 -12.70 12.14
CA ASN A 585 -16.44 -12.06 13.28
C ASN A 585 -17.96 -11.86 13.04
N THR A 586 -18.80 -12.20 14.02
CA THR A 586 -20.28 -12.09 13.89
C THR A 586 -20.92 -11.36 15.07
N TYR A 587 -21.52 -10.19 14.81
CA TYR A 587 -22.13 -9.34 15.86
C TYR A 587 -23.66 -9.30 15.82
N TYR A 588 -24.30 -10.02 14.89
CA TYR A 588 -25.76 -10.18 14.79
C TYR A 588 -26.53 -8.85 14.73
N PHE A 589 -25.94 -7.83 14.10
CA PHE A 589 -26.44 -6.45 14.03
C PHE A 589 -26.63 -5.75 15.39
N LEU A 590 -26.20 -6.34 16.51
CA LEU A 590 -26.48 -5.80 17.85
C LEU A 590 -25.87 -4.39 18.06
N PRO A 591 -24.60 -4.14 17.71
CA PRO A 591 -24.04 -2.78 17.77
C PRO A 591 -24.76 -1.82 16.82
N LEU A 592 -25.05 -2.24 15.58
CA LEU A 592 -25.74 -1.43 14.58
C LEU A 592 -27.12 -1.00 15.08
N ILE A 593 -27.95 -1.94 15.55
CA ILE A 593 -29.31 -1.67 16.03
C ILE A 593 -29.27 -0.71 17.23
N LEU A 594 -28.38 -0.93 18.19
CA LEU A 594 -28.27 -0.04 19.35
C LEU A 594 -27.84 1.38 18.94
N GLY A 595 -26.92 1.49 17.98
CA GLY A 595 -26.52 2.76 17.39
C GLY A 595 -27.66 3.46 16.65
N LEU A 596 -28.44 2.73 15.85
CA LEU A 596 -29.62 3.27 15.16
C LEU A 596 -30.70 3.75 16.13
N ILE A 597 -30.97 3.03 17.22
CA ILE A 597 -31.87 3.47 18.29
C ILE A 597 -31.40 4.83 18.84
N GLY A 598 -30.10 4.98 19.10
CA GLY A 598 -29.53 6.24 19.57
C GLY A 598 -29.56 7.36 18.52
N PHE A 599 -29.31 7.05 17.26
CA PHE A 599 -29.42 7.96 16.12
C PHE A 599 -30.82 8.57 16.04
N PHE A 600 -31.85 7.72 16.00
CA PHE A 600 -33.24 8.16 15.93
C PHE A 600 -33.68 8.86 17.22
N PHE A 601 -33.27 8.36 18.40
CA PHE A 601 -33.55 9.02 19.67
C PHE A 601 -33.02 10.46 19.68
N LEU A 602 -31.79 10.69 19.19
CA LEU A 602 -31.23 12.03 19.10
C LEU A 602 -31.92 12.90 18.04
N LEU A 603 -32.24 12.35 16.88
CA LEU A 603 -32.97 13.04 15.81
C LEU A 603 -34.29 13.64 16.35
N TYR A 604 -35.06 12.86 17.10
CA TYR A 604 -36.34 13.30 17.64
C TYR A 604 -36.21 14.14 18.93
N SER A 605 -35.18 13.90 19.73
CA SER A 605 -35.00 14.60 21.01
C SER A 605 -34.32 15.96 20.88
N ASP A 606 -33.33 16.10 19.98
CA ASP A 606 -32.57 17.34 19.79
C ASP A 606 -31.94 17.42 18.40
N ALA A 607 -32.73 17.91 17.44
CA ALA A 607 -32.31 18.07 16.05
C ALA A 607 -31.01 18.88 15.88
N LYS A 608 -30.70 19.83 16.76
CA LYS A 608 -29.47 20.63 16.66
C LYS A 608 -28.24 19.78 16.88
N ARG A 609 -28.22 18.97 17.95
CA ARG A 609 -27.10 18.06 18.25
C ARG A 609 -27.04 16.91 17.27
N PHE A 610 -28.20 16.43 16.80
CA PHE A 610 -28.27 15.48 15.71
C PHE A 610 -27.47 15.97 14.49
N TRP A 611 -27.74 17.19 14.00
CA TRP A 611 -27.02 17.75 12.85
C TRP A 611 -25.52 17.95 13.09
N VAL A 612 -25.11 18.31 14.32
CA VAL A 612 -23.68 18.40 14.67
C VAL A 612 -23.00 17.04 14.52
N LEU A 613 -23.58 15.97 15.06
CA LEU A 613 -23.01 14.62 14.96
C LEU A 613 -23.13 14.06 13.54
N LEU A 614 -24.22 14.32 12.83
CA LEU A 614 -24.37 13.87 11.44
C LEU A 614 -23.31 14.49 10.53
N VAL A 615 -23.05 15.80 10.64
CA VAL A 615 -21.97 16.43 9.87
C VAL A 615 -20.61 15.90 10.30
N PHE A 616 -20.39 15.65 11.59
CA PHE A 616 -19.14 15.03 12.05
C PHE A 616 -18.93 13.64 11.43
N PHE A 617 -19.97 12.79 11.44
CA PHE A 617 -19.98 11.46 10.82
C PHE A 617 -19.69 11.53 9.31
N LEU A 618 -20.39 12.40 8.58
CA LEU A 618 -20.21 12.54 7.13
C LEU A 618 -18.82 13.06 6.76
N MET A 619 -18.29 14.01 7.52
CA MET A 619 -16.96 14.59 7.26
C MET A 619 -15.83 13.60 7.52
N THR A 620 -15.99 12.72 8.51
CA THR A 620 -14.99 11.70 8.89
C THR A 620 -15.22 10.33 8.26
N GLY A 621 -16.19 10.24 7.33
CA GLY A 621 -16.51 9.04 6.56
C GLY A 621 -16.57 9.34 5.07
N LEU A 622 -17.76 9.64 4.54
CA LEU A 622 -17.95 9.84 3.10
C LEU A 622 -17.13 10.99 2.50
N ALA A 623 -16.92 12.10 3.23
CA ALA A 623 -16.17 13.23 2.69
C ALA A 623 -14.66 12.94 2.52
N ILE A 624 -14.07 12.14 3.41
CA ILE A 624 -12.66 11.74 3.28
C ILE A 624 -12.49 10.73 2.13
N GLN A 625 -13.46 9.84 1.92
CA GLN A 625 -13.50 8.92 0.77
C GLN A 625 -13.64 9.70 -0.56
N PHE A 626 -14.47 10.75 -0.56
CA PHE A 626 -14.54 11.67 -1.70
C PHE A 626 -13.18 12.35 -1.97
N TYR A 627 -12.54 12.88 -0.93
CA TYR A 627 -11.28 13.61 -1.03
C TYR A 627 -10.10 12.75 -1.48
N THR A 628 -9.97 11.55 -0.92
CA THR A 628 -8.88 10.61 -1.23
C THR A 628 -9.01 9.99 -2.62
N ASN A 629 -10.21 9.99 -3.20
CA ASN A 629 -10.50 9.46 -4.53
C ASN A 629 -9.91 8.06 -4.75
N ILE A 630 -10.27 7.16 -3.83
CA ILE A 630 -9.73 5.79 -3.75
C ILE A 630 -9.95 5.02 -5.06
N ARG A 631 -8.88 4.32 -5.45
CA ARG A 631 -8.75 3.48 -6.64
C ARG A 631 -9.19 2.04 -6.32
N PRO A 632 -9.61 1.26 -7.32
CA PRO A 632 -10.02 -0.11 -7.10
C PRO A 632 -8.82 -1.03 -6.80
N PHE A 633 -8.94 -1.87 -5.78
CA PHE A 633 -8.00 -2.96 -5.42
C PHE A 633 -6.53 -2.56 -5.25
N GLU A 634 -6.27 -1.45 -4.53
CA GLU A 634 -4.91 -1.10 -4.11
C GLU A 634 -4.25 -2.25 -3.30
N PRO A 635 -2.91 -2.36 -3.28
CA PRO A 635 -2.22 -3.46 -2.57
C PRO A 635 -2.57 -3.60 -1.08
N ARG A 636 -2.97 -2.49 -0.44
CA ARG A 636 -3.52 -2.46 0.92
C ARG A 636 -4.65 -1.44 1.01
N GLU A 637 -5.84 -1.89 1.35
CA GLU A 637 -6.96 -1.00 1.66
C GLU A 637 -6.80 -0.32 3.03
N ARG A 638 -7.26 0.93 3.16
CA ARG A 638 -7.00 1.82 4.32
C ARG A 638 -8.28 2.15 5.09
N ASP A 639 -8.87 1.15 5.72
CA ASP A 639 -10.10 1.27 6.54
C ASP A 639 -9.94 2.22 7.73
N TYR A 640 -8.72 2.31 8.28
CA TYR A 640 -8.34 3.23 9.34
C TYR A 640 -8.59 4.71 9.03
N SER A 641 -8.64 5.08 7.74
CA SER A 641 -8.92 6.45 7.31
C SER A 641 -10.34 6.94 7.66
N VAL A 642 -11.30 6.03 7.90
CA VAL A 642 -12.72 6.35 8.17
C VAL A 642 -13.16 6.06 9.60
N VAL A 643 -12.23 5.67 10.47
CA VAL A 643 -12.47 5.36 11.91
C VAL A 643 -13.13 6.53 12.66
N GLY A 644 -12.95 7.77 12.20
CA GLY A 644 -13.61 8.93 12.79
C GLY A 644 -15.13 8.86 12.68
N SER A 645 -15.68 8.27 11.62
CA SER A 645 -17.13 8.05 11.49
C SER A 645 -17.61 6.97 12.47
N PHE A 646 -16.79 5.93 12.70
CA PHE A 646 -17.09 4.85 13.64
C PHE A 646 -17.10 5.37 15.09
N TYR A 647 -16.18 6.28 15.42
CA TYR A 647 -16.18 7.03 16.69
C TYR A 647 -17.52 7.75 16.91
N VAL A 648 -18.06 8.42 15.88
CA VAL A 648 -19.34 9.12 15.97
C VAL A 648 -20.51 8.14 16.11
N PHE A 649 -20.48 7.02 15.40
CA PHE A 649 -21.51 5.99 15.51
C PHE A 649 -21.54 5.36 16.91
N ALA A 650 -20.38 5.15 17.54
CA ALA A 650 -20.29 4.67 18.92
C ALA A 650 -20.84 5.68 19.95
N ILE A 651 -20.79 6.98 19.67
CA ILE A 651 -21.54 7.99 20.45
C ILE A 651 -23.03 7.69 20.35
N TRP A 652 -23.57 7.38 19.17
CA TRP A 652 -24.98 7.00 19.04
C TRP A 652 -25.30 5.69 19.76
N ILE A 653 -24.41 4.69 19.78
CA ILE A 653 -24.58 3.49 20.62
C ILE A 653 -24.83 3.88 22.09
N GLY A 654 -24.02 4.80 22.64
CA GLY A 654 -24.23 5.34 23.98
C GLY A 654 -25.60 6.01 24.15
N PHE A 655 -26.07 6.77 23.16
CA PHE A 655 -27.42 7.37 23.20
C PHE A 655 -28.52 6.30 23.12
N GLY A 656 -28.28 5.19 22.43
CA GLY A 656 -29.20 4.06 22.36
C GLY A 656 -29.45 3.44 23.74
N VAL A 657 -28.40 3.26 24.54
CA VAL A 657 -28.51 2.80 25.94
C VAL A 657 -29.39 3.74 26.76
N TYR A 658 -29.16 5.05 26.63
CA TYR A 658 -29.98 6.03 27.32
C TYR A 658 -31.44 5.99 26.85
N ALA A 659 -31.68 5.83 25.54
CA ALA A 659 -33.02 5.75 24.97
C ALA A 659 -33.82 4.56 25.52
N ILE A 660 -33.18 3.39 25.65
CA ILE A 660 -33.79 2.20 26.26
C ILE A 660 -34.17 2.48 27.73
N TYR A 661 -33.26 3.08 28.50
CA TYR A 661 -33.58 3.51 29.87
C TYR A 661 -34.74 4.53 29.91
N ASP A 662 -34.74 5.50 29.00
CA ASP A 662 -35.77 6.56 28.93
C ASP A 662 -37.15 5.98 28.62
N LEU A 663 -37.21 4.96 27.76
CA LEU A 663 -38.42 4.22 27.44
C LEU A 663 -38.95 3.45 28.67
N LEU A 664 -38.07 2.68 29.34
CA LEU A 664 -38.46 1.76 30.40
C LEU A 664 -38.75 2.44 31.75
N LYS A 665 -38.14 3.60 32.04
CA LYS A 665 -38.31 4.30 33.34
C LYS A 665 -39.77 4.67 33.66
N SER A 666 -40.61 4.78 32.62
CA SER A 666 -42.03 5.11 32.76
C SER A 666 -42.83 3.95 33.38
N SER A 667 -42.47 2.72 33.00
CA SER A 667 -43.19 1.49 33.36
C SER A 667 -42.52 0.75 34.52
N ILE A 668 -41.19 0.87 34.67
CA ILE A 668 -40.40 0.17 35.69
C ILE A 668 -39.81 1.18 36.68
N LYS A 669 -40.34 1.22 37.91
CA LYS A 669 -39.95 2.17 38.96
C LYS A 669 -38.99 1.58 39.99
N THR A 670 -37.86 1.04 39.53
CA THR A 670 -36.79 0.52 40.41
C THR A 670 -35.51 1.33 40.29
N LYS A 671 -34.79 1.49 41.40
CA LYS A 671 -33.46 2.14 41.41
C LYS A 671 -32.40 1.33 40.66
N LEU A 672 -32.66 0.04 40.40
CA LEU A 672 -31.77 -0.86 39.68
C LEU A 672 -31.93 -0.78 38.14
N LEU A 673 -32.91 -0.04 37.61
CA LEU A 673 -33.19 -0.03 36.17
C LEU A 673 -31.98 0.46 35.35
N ALA A 674 -31.39 1.61 35.72
CA ALA A 674 -30.26 2.16 35.00
C ALA A 674 -29.02 1.23 35.03
N PRO A 675 -28.58 0.69 36.19
CA PRO A 675 -27.55 -0.34 36.24
C PRO A 675 -27.87 -1.58 35.40
N ALA A 676 -29.11 -2.08 35.45
CA ALA A 676 -29.51 -3.29 34.73
C ALA A 676 -29.48 -3.09 33.20
N VAL A 677 -30.02 -1.97 32.70
CA VAL A 677 -29.95 -1.61 31.27
C VAL A 677 -28.50 -1.45 30.83
N SER A 678 -27.69 -0.77 31.63
CA SER A 678 -26.27 -0.56 31.30
C SER A 678 -25.50 -1.88 31.24
N LEU A 679 -25.74 -2.79 32.20
CA LEU A 679 -25.10 -4.10 32.22
C LEU A 679 -25.57 -4.99 31.06
N ALA A 680 -26.86 -4.99 30.74
CA ALA A 680 -27.39 -5.75 29.61
C ALA A 680 -26.78 -5.26 28.29
N CYS A 681 -26.75 -3.94 28.04
CA CYS A 681 -26.13 -3.39 26.85
C CYS A 681 -24.60 -3.58 26.82
N LEU A 682 -23.93 -3.56 27.98
CA LEU A 682 -22.49 -3.85 28.09
C LEU A 682 -22.16 -5.28 27.63
N ILE A 683 -22.99 -6.26 28.00
CA ILE A 683 -22.80 -7.66 27.60
C ILE A 683 -23.12 -7.84 26.11
N ILE A 684 -24.24 -7.26 25.64
CA ILE A 684 -24.78 -7.51 24.29
C ILE A 684 -23.97 -6.79 23.19
N VAL A 685 -23.31 -5.66 23.49
CA VAL A 685 -22.58 -4.89 22.47
C VAL A 685 -21.06 -4.88 22.71
N PRO A 686 -20.48 -4.22 23.73
CA PRO A 686 -19.05 -4.36 24.00
C PRO A 686 -18.60 -5.80 24.24
N GLY A 687 -19.41 -6.61 24.93
CA GLY A 687 -19.09 -8.01 25.22
C GLY A 687 -18.99 -8.89 23.98
N ILE A 688 -19.89 -8.74 22.99
CA ILE A 688 -19.81 -9.52 21.76
C ILE A 688 -18.65 -9.09 20.86
N LEU A 689 -18.41 -7.78 20.78
CA LEU A 689 -17.27 -7.22 20.04
C LEU A 689 -15.95 -7.72 20.64
N ALA A 690 -15.80 -7.67 21.97
CA ALA A 690 -14.62 -8.18 22.65
C ALA A 690 -14.44 -9.70 22.49
N ALA A 691 -15.53 -10.46 22.45
CA ALA A 691 -15.46 -11.92 22.36
C ALA A 691 -15.11 -12.44 20.96
N ASN A 692 -15.51 -11.72 19.90
CA ASN A 692 -15.18 -12.07 18.53
C ASN A 692 -13.80 -11.53 18.15
N ASN A 693 -13.49 -10.28 18.51
CA ASN A 693 -12.29 -9.61 17.98
C ASN A 693 -11.03 -9.83 18.84
N TRP A 694 -11.03 -10.73 19.83
CA TRP A 694 -9.87 -10.84 20.72
C TRP A 694 -8.72 -11.59 20.06
N ASP A 695 -9.01 -12.72 19.43
CA ASP A 695 -8.03 -13.65 18.91
C ASP A 695 -7.38 -13.17 17.59
N ASP A 696 -8.09 -12.42 16.76
CA ASP A 696 -7.56 -11.78 15.54
C ASP A 696 -6.88 -10.42 15.79
N HIS A 697 -7.08 -9.81 16.97
CA HIS A 697 -6.38 -8.58 17.38
C HIS A 697 -5.26 -8.80 18.39
N ASP A 698 -5.11 -10.02 18.92
CA ASP A 698 -4.00 -10.37 19.80
C ASP A 698 -2.70 -10.57 19.02
N ARG A 699 -1.83 -9.56 19.08
CA ARG A 699 -0.51 -9.58 18.45
C ARG A 699 0.63 -9.89 19.43
N SER A 700 0.32 -10.24 20.68
CA SER A 700 1.33 -10.36 21.75
C SER A 700 2.40 -11.43 21.51
N GLY A 701 2.08 -12.48 20.74
CA GLY A 701 3.01 -13.53 20.32
C GLY A 701 3.64 -13.31 18.93
N LYS A 702 3.37 -12.18 18.26
CA LYS A 702 3.76 -11.98 16.86
C LYS A 702 5.15 -11.36 16.73
N TYR A 703 6.13 -12.19 16.35
CA TYR A 703 7.51 -11.76 16.06
C TYR A 703 7.91 -11.99 14.59
N THR A 704 6.93 -12.25 13.72
CA THR A 704 7.15 -12.73 12.35
C THR A 704 7.92 -11.74 11.47
N ALA A 705 7.62 -10.44 11.55
CA ALA A 705 8.34 -9.40 10.79
C ALA A 705 9.81 -9.25 11.24
N ASN A 706 10.06 -9.27 12.56
CA ASN A 706 11.42 -9.25 13.13
C ASN A 706 12.22 -10.48 12.69
N ALA A 707 11.63 -11.67 12.83
CA ALA A 707 12.25 -12.94 12.44
C ALA A 707 12.55 -12.98 10.94
N MET A 708 11.64 -12.52 10.09
CA MET A 708 11.87 -12.41 8.64
C MET A 708 13.06 -11.50 8.33
N ALA A 709 13.09 -10.30 8.90
CA ALA A 709 14.19 -9.35 8.70
C ALA A 709 15.54 -9.94 9.14
N ARG A 710 15.54 -10.63 10.28
CA ARG A 710 16.74 -11.32 10.80
C ARG A 710 17.25 -12.37 9.83
N LYS A 711 16.37 -13.22 9.29
CA LYS A 711 16.74 -14.25 8.30
C LYS A 711 17.38 -13.65 7.06
N TYR A 712 16.84 -12.55 6.53
CA TYR A 712 17.44 -11.85 5.38
C TYR A 712 18.84 -11.31 5.71
N LEU A 713 19.01 -10.60 6.82
CA LEU A 713 20.32 -10.06 7.21
C LEU A 713 21.35 -11.17 7.49
N GLU A 714 20.94 -12.25 8.16
CA GLU A 714 21.83 -13.36 8.55
C GLU A 714 22.16 -14.29 7.36
N SER A 715 21.37 -14.25 6.29
CA SER A 715 21.66 -14.94 5.03
C SER A 715 22.82 -14.29 4.27
N CYS A 716 23.04 -12.98 4.44
CA CYS A 716 24.08 -12.25 3.72
C CYS A 716 25.49 -12.54 4.28
N ALA A 717 26.48 -12.67 3.39
CA ALA A 717 27.90 -12.69 3.78
C ALA A 717 28.35 -11.35 4.42
N PRO A 718 29.47 -11.32 5.17
CA PRO A 718 29.98 -10.09 5.76
C PRO A 718 30.23 -8.97 4.73
N ASN A 719 29.92 -7.71 5.10
CA ASN A 719 30.11 -6.51 4.27
C ASN A 719 29.33 -6.50 2.93
N ALA A 720 28.29 -7.33 2.82
CA ALA A 720 27.47 -7.45 1.61
C ALA A 720 26.66 -6.18 1.29
N ILE A 721 26.24 -6.07 0.03
CA ILE A 721 25.18 -5.16 -0.42
C ILE A 721 23.94 -6.02 -0.71
N LEU A 722 22.82 -5.72 -0.05
CA LEU A 722 21.54 -6.39 -0.22
C LEU A 722 20.57 -5.43 -0.91
N PHE A 723 20.17 -5.75 -2.14
CA PHE A 723 19.08 -5.06 -2.83
C PHE A 723 17.74 -5.61 -2.35
N THR A 724 16.85 -4.70 -1.94
CA THR A 724 15.48 -4.97 -1.51
C THR A 724 14.50 -4.29 -2.44
N ILE A 725 13.23 -4.71 -2.44
CA ILE A 725 12.27 -4.25 -3.45
C ILE A 725 11.30 -3.21 -2.87
N GLY A 726 10.70 -3.45 -1.72
CA GLY A 726 9.61 -2.64 -1.21
C GLY A 726 9.66 -2.34 0.28
N ASP A 727 8.54 -1.92 0.83
CA ASP A 727 8.47 -1.47 2.22
C ASP A 727 8.51 -2.65 3.20
N ASN A 728 7.81 -3.74 2.85
CA ASN A 728 7.66 -4.93 3.69
C ASN A 728 8.96 -5.72 3.89
N ASP A 729 9.89 -5.71 2.92
CA ASP A 729 11.23 -6.28 3.13
C ASP A 729 12.19 -5.24 3.71
N SER A 730 12.11 -3.96 3.33
CA SER A 730 13.10 -2.95 3.73
C SER A 730 12.93 -2.39 5.15
N PHE A 731 11.73 -2.00 5.57
CA PHE A 731 11.53 -1.29 6.85
C PHE A 731 11.82 -2.15 8.07
N PRO A 732 11.43 -3.43 8.13
CA PRO A 732 11.88 -4.33 9.19
C PRO A 732 13.41 -4.49 9.25
N LEU A 733 14.10 -4.54 8.10
CA LEU A 733 15.57 -4.60 8.06
C LEU A 733 16.21 -3.34 8.63
N TRP A 734 15.73 -2.17 8.23
CA TRP A 734 16.21 -0.89 8.77
C TRP A 734 15.98 -0.79 10.27
N TYR A 735 14.84 -1.26 10.77
CA TYR A 735 14.57 -1.33 12.21
C TYR A 735 15.61 -2.21 12.92
N LEU A 736 15.87 -3.42 12.43
CA LEU A 736 16.88 -4.33 13.02
C LEU A 736 18.29 -3.71 13.04
N GLN A 737 18.69 -3.03 11.97
CA GLN A 737 20.02 -2.39 11.89
C GLN A 737 20.13 -1.16 12.78
N GLU A 738 19.14 -0.26 12.72
CA GLU A 738 19.17 1.02 13.41
C GLU A 738 18.90 0.87 14.91
N ILE A 739 17.98 -0.01 15.30
CA ILE A 739 17.51 -0.15 16.68
C ILE A 739 18.21 -1.29 17.40
N GLU A 740 18.20 -2.50 16.82
CA GLU A 740 18.76 -3.69 17.48
C GLU A 740 20.27 -3.88 17.20
N GLY A 741 20.83 -3.18 16.21
CA GLY A 741 22.25 -3.29 15.86
C GLY A 741 22.61 -4.59 15.16
N VAL A 742 21.67 -5.25 14.50
CA VAL A 742 21.89 -6.53 13.82
C VAL A 742 22.51 -6.29 12.45
N ARG A 743 23.66 -6.94 12.15
CA ARG A 743 24.31 -6.94 10.83
C ARG A 743 24.45 -5.54 10.21
N THR A 744 24.95 -4.60 11.00
CA THR A 744 25.25 -3.21 10.59
C THR A 744 26.39 -3.10 9.56
N ASP A 745 27.05 -4.22 9.25
CA ASP A 745 28.01 -4.40 8.17
C ASP A 745 27.35 -4.56 6.79
N VAL A 746 26.09 -5.01 6.73
CA VAL A 746 25.35 -5.20 5.47
C VAL A 746 24.73 -3.88 5.02
N ARG A 747 24.89 -3.53 3.74
CA ARG A 747 24.27 -2.36 3.13
C ARG A 747 22.92 -2.74 2.52
N VAL A 748 21.82 -2.33 3.14
CA VAL A 748 20.46 -2.53 2.59
C VAL A 748 20.12 -1.38 1.63
N VAL A 749 19.77 -1.71 0.39
CA VAL A 749 19.45 -0.77 -0.70
C VAL A 749 18.05 -1.08 -1.24
N ASN A 750 17.05 -0.28 -0.87
CA ASN A 750 15.69 -0.36 -1.39
C ASN A 750 15.65 0.20 -2.82
N THR A 751 15.42 -0.68 -3.78
CA THR A 751 15.44 -0.36 -5.21
C THR A 751 14.29 0.55 -5.67
N SER A 752 13.16 0.58 -4.95
CA SER A 752 12.06 1.51 -5.20
C SER A 752 12.40 2.94 -4.76
N LEU A 753 13.26 3.09 -3.75
CA LEU A 753 13.80 4.39 -3.33
C LEU A 753 15.10 4.75 -4.07
N PHE A 754 15.81 3.78 -4.64
CA PHE A 754 17.11 3.95 -5.33
C PHE A 754 17.05 4.64 -6.69
N GLN A 755 16.07 5.52 -6.86
CA GLN A 755 15.89 6.45 -7.98
C GLN A 755 15.75 7.90 -7.50
N THR A 756 15.72 8.14 -6.19
CA THR A 756 15.61 9.47 -5.59
C THR A 756 16.98 9.99 -5.19
N ASP A 757 17.23 11.28 -5.43
CA ASP A 757 18.53 11.93 -5.22
C ASP A 757 19.04 11.74 -3.77
N TRP A 758 18.14 12.00 -2.81
CA TRP A 758 18.44 11.90 -1.37
C TRP A 758 18.87 10.49 -0.97
N TYR A 759 18.24 9.44 -1.53
CA TYR A 759 18.54 8.07 -1.14
C TYR A 759 19.84 7.59 -1.79
N ILE A 760 20.13 8.03 -3.02
CA ILE A 760 21.41 7.80 -3.67
C ILE A 760 22.52 8.45 -2.85
N ASP A 761 22.39 9.73 -2.48
CA ASP A 761 23.37 10.43 -1.64
C ASP A 761 23.55 9.75 -0.28
N GLN A 762 22.47 9.24 0.32
CA GLN A 762 22.51 8.45 1.55
C GLN A 762 23.32 7.17 1.38
N MET A 763 23.12 6.41 0.30
CA MET A 763 23.85 5.16 0.04
C MET A 763 25.34 5.41 -0.25
N LYS A 764 25.69 6.59 -0.77
CA LYS A 764 27.08 7.02 -1.02
C LYS A 764 27.79 7.60 0.21
N ARG A 765 27.16 7.58 1.38
CA ARG A 765 27.77 7.92 2.67
C ARG A 765 27.94 6.66 3.53
N LYS A 766 28.93 6.69 4.42
CA LYS A 766 29.12 5.62 5.41
C LYS A 766 27.92 5.62 6.35
N ALA A 767 27.35 4.45 6.61
CA ALA A 767 26.30 4.27 7.62
C ALA A 767 26.61 3.03 8.46
N TYR A 768 26.52 3.19 9.77
CA TYR A 768 26.93 2.17 10.74
C TYR A 768 28.37 1.67 10.49
N GLU A 769 28.57 0.36 10.33
CA GLU A 769 29.85 -0.27 10.02
C GLU A 769 30.08 -0.41 8.51
N SER A 770 29.02 -0.50 7.69
CA SER A 770 29.11 -0.59 6.23
C SER A 770 29.71 0.67 5.60
N ASP A 771 30.66 0.45 4.70
CA ASP A 771 31.19 1.49 3.81
C ASP A 771 30.17 1.91 2.74
N PRO A 772 30.33 3.11 2.14
CA PRO A 772 29.52 3.57 1.00
C PRO A 772 29.39 2.54 -0.12
N ILE A 773 28.30 2.61 -0.89
CA ILE A 773 28.21 1.83 -2.13
C ILE A 773 29.36 2.24 -3.09
N PRO A 774 29.97 1.29 -3.81
CA PRO A 774 30.93 1.62 -4.85
C PRO A 774 30.16 2.21 -6.04
N SER A 775 30.44 3.45 -6.44
CA SER A 775 29.69 4.13 -7.51
C SER A 775 30.51 5.27 -8.11
N GLN A 776 30.56 5.36 -9.44
CA GLN A 776 31.27 6.43 -10.15
C GLN A 776 30.39 7.66 -10.44
N LEU A 777 29.07 7.49 -10.47
CA LEU A 777 28.12 8.58 -10.78
C LEU A 777 28.12 9.66 -9.70
N THR A 778 28.37 10.92 -10.06
CA THR A 778 28.32 12.06 -9.13
C THR A 778 26.91 12.61 -8.97
N HIS A 779 26.65 13.38 -7.90
CA HIS A 779 25.34 13.98 -7.62
C HIS A 779 24.75 14.74 -8.83
N ASN A 780 25.57 15.53 -9.53
CA ASN A 780 25.17 16.26 -10.73
C ASN A 780 24.72 15.36 -11.90
N GLN A 781 25.09 14.08 -11.90
CA GLN A 781 24.77 13.13 -12.97
C GLN A 781 23.43 12.39 -12.76
N TYR A 782 22.88 12.40 -11.55
CA TYR A 782 21.59 11.75 -11.24
C TYR A 782 20.53 12.66 -10.61
N ARG A 783 20.89 13.87 -10.17
CA ARG A 783 19.93 14.79 -9.54
C ARG A 783 18.79 15.20 -10.46
N GLY A 784 17.60 15.44 -9.91
CA GLY A 784 16.42 15.88 -10.66
C GLY A 784 16.10 14.93 -11.82
N SER A 785 15.91 15.48 -13.02
CA SER A 785 15.51 14.69 -14.20
C SER A 785 16.69 14.08 -14.97
N TYR A 786 17.92 14.17 -14.44
CA TYR A 786 19.10 13.65 -15.13
C TYR A 786 19.14 12.12 -15.03
N ARG A 787 19.21 11.47 -16.20
CA ARG A 787 19.30 10.01 -16.33
C ARG A 787 18.17 9.25 -15.61
N ASP A 788 16.98 9.84 -15.52
CA ASP A 788 15.76 9.13 -15.09
C ASP A 788 15.53 7.87 -15.92
N VAL A 789 15.86 7.97 -17.21
CA VAL A 789 15.84 6.86 -18.16
C VAL A 789 17.00 6.97 -19.14
N ILE A 790 17.68 5.86 -19.44
CA ILE A 790 18.62 5.71 -20.54
C ILE A 790 17.95 4.90 -21.66
N ILE A 791 18.05 5.35 -22.91
CA ILE A 791 17.26 4.80 -24.02
C ILE A 791 18.10 3.92 -24.93
N TYR A 792 17.58 2.75 -25.31
CA TYR A 792 18.21 1.89 -26.31
C TYR A 792 18.08 2.52 -27.71
N ARG A 793 19.22 2.63 -28.42
CA ARG A 793 19.24 3.01 -29.83
C ARG A 793 20.26 2.20 -30.62
N GLU A 794 19.78 1.51 -31.65
CA GLU A 794 20.65 0.84 -32.63
C GLU A 794 21.31 1.90 -33.53
N ILE A 795 22.64 2.00 -33.46
CA ILE A 795 23.44 2.88 -34.33
C ILE A 795 23.82 2.15 -35.61
N THR A 796 24.36 0.94 -35.46
CA THR A 796 24.61 0.01 -36.57
C THR A 796 24.35 -1.41 -36.08
N ARG A 797 23.96 -2.29 -37.00
CA ARG A 797 23.79 -3.71 -36.70
C ARG A 797 25.04 -4.36 -36.10
N GLN A 798 26.24 -3.90 -36.47
CA GLN A 798 27.47 -4.42 -35.89
C GLN A 798 27.59 -4.05 -34.42
N ILE A 799 27.40 -2.77 -34.07
CA ILE A 799 27.50 -2.28 -32.68
C ILE A 799 26.40 -2.91 -31.82
N ALA A 800 25.17 -3.00 -32.33
CA ALA A 800 24.04 -3.55 -31.57
C ALA A 800 24.20 -5.03 -31.21
N ASN A 801 24.98 -5.80 -31.99
CA ASN A 801 25.29 -7.21 -31.72
C ASN A 801 26.66 -7.38 -31.02
N ASP A 802 27.37 -6.29 -30.74
CA ASP A 802 28.65 -6.35 -30.02
C ASP A 802 28.42 -6.38 -28.51
N THR A 803 29.38 -6.90 -27.74
CA THR A 803 29.31 -6.96 -26.28
C THR A 803 30.29 -5.96 -25.66
N LEU A 804 29.79 -5.00 -24.89
CA LEU A 804 30.64 -4.03 -24.20
C LEU A 804 31.08 -4.54 -22.83
N ASP A 805 32.29 -4.20 -22.40
CA ASP A 805 32.67 -4.35 -20.99
C ASP A 805 31.82 -3.40 -20.14
N ILE A 806 31.38 -3.85 -18.95
CA ILE A 806 30.50 -3.04 -18.10
C ILE A 806 31.11 -1.68 -17.75
N LYS A 807 32.44 -1.56 -17.61
CA LYS A 807 33.08 -0.26 -17.37
C LYS A 807 32.98 0.65 -18.58
N GLU A 808 33.23 0.12 -19.78
CA GLU A 808 33.07 0.88 -21.03
C GLU A 808 31.61 1.31 -21.24
N PHE A 809 30.66 0.43 -20.92
CA PHE A 809 29.24 0.74 -20.94
C PHE A 809 28.91 1.88 -19.97
N MET A 810 29.32 1.77 -18.71
CA MET A 810 29.07 2.78 -17.68
C MET A 810 29.75 4.11 -18.00
N ASP A 811 30.97 4.10 -18.52
CA ASP A 811 31.69 5.29 -18.97
C ASP A 811 30.96 5.97 -20.13
N PHE A 812 30.33 5.21 -21.03
CA PHE A 812 29.53 5.76 -22.12
C PHE A 812 28.24 6.42 -21.64
N VAL A 813 27.44 5.71 -20.83
CA VAL A 813 26.11 6.20 -20.39
C VAL A 813 26.21 7.27 -19.30
N SER A 814 27.36 7.40 -18.65
CA SER A 814 27.64 8.46 -17.67
C SER A 814 28.35 9.68 -18.27
N ASN A 815 28.80 9.62 -19.53
CA ASN A 815 29.47 10.75 -20.16
C ASN A 815 28.50 11.90 -20.45
N ASP A 816 28.94 13.15 -20.31
CA ASP A 816 28.16 14.33 -20.66
C ASP A 816 28.57 14.96 -22.01
N ASP A 817 29.46 14.30 -22.77
CA ASP A 817 29.78 14.69 -24.15
C ASP A 817 28.50 14.68 -25.02
N PRO A 818 28.25 15.74 -25.81
CA PRO A 818 27.08 15.84 -26.69
C PRO A 818 26.83 14.61 -27.57
N LYS A 819 27.87 13.86 -27.97
CA LYS A 819 27.75 12.66 -28.81
C LYS A 819 27.14 11.44 -28.10
N THR A 820 27.15 11.45 -26.78
CA THR A 820 26.58 10.37 -25.94
C THR A 820 25.14 10.67 -25.54
N LYS A 821 24.64 11.88 -25.84
CA LYS A 821 23.27 12.29 -25.59
C LYS A 821 22.33 11.74 -26.66
N PHE A 822 21.11 11.44 -26.26
CA PHE A 822 20.06 10.91 -27.13
C PHE A 822 19.76 11.86 -28.30
N GLU A 823 19.81 13.18 -28.07
CA GLU A 823 19.65 14.20 -29.11
C GLU A 823 20.61 13.99 -30.30
N TYR A 824 21.85 13.54 -30.05
CA TYR A 824 22.81 13.30 -31.12
C TYR A 824 22.35 12.21 -32.07
N VAL A 825 21.80 11.11 -31.54
CA VAL A 825 21.33 9.98 -32.34
C VAL A 825 20.06 10.34 -33.10
N VAL A 826 19.12 11.02 -32.45
CA VAL A 826 17.90 11.55 -33.09
C VAL A 826 18.27 12.40 -34.31
N LYS A 827 19.19 13.36 -34.15
CA LYS A 827 19.67 14.20 -35.27
C LYS A 827 20.42 13.38 -36.33
N ALA A 828 21.26 12.44 -35.92
CA ALA A 828 22.05 11.61 -36.84
C ALA A 828 21.17 10.70 -37.71
N GLN A 829 20.02 10.26 -37.19
CA GLN A 829 19.04 9.43 -37.90
C GLN A 829 18.03 10.26 -38.72
N GLY A 830 18.15 11.58 -38.72
CA GLY A 830 17.27 12.48 -39.48
C GLY A 830 15.91 12.72 -38.84
N GLU A 831 15.73 12.31 -37.58
CA GLU A 831 14.52 12.59 -36.80
C GLU A 831 14.51 14.05 -36.31
N ASP A 832 13.31 14.60 -36.10
CA ASP A 832 13.14 15.96 -35.59
C ASP A 832 13.19 15.96 -34.05
N PRO A 833 14.21 16.58 -33.42
CA PRO A 833 14.31 16.63 -31.95
C PRO A 833 13.08 17.24 -31.28
N ARG A 834 12.32 18.10 -31.96
CA ARG A 834 11.12 18.74 -31.40
C ARG A 834 9.98 17.77 -31.08
N GLN A 835 10.07 16.53 -31.57
CA GLN A 835 9.10 15.47 -31.24
C GLN A 835 9.35 14.83 -29.87
N TYR A 836 10.49 15.12 -29.25
CA TYR A 836 10.88 14.55 -27.96
C TYR A 836 10.89 15.61 -26.87
N PRO A 837 10.52 15.27 -25.63
CA PRO A 837 10.71 16.15 -24.48
C PRO A 837 12.19 16.52 -24.32
N LYS A 838 12.46 17.74 -23.89
CA LYS A 838 13.84 18.24 -23.72
C LYS A 838 14.69 17.39 -22.76
N HIS A 839 14.10 16.94 -21.65
CA HIS A 839 14.80 16.07 -20.69
C HIS A 839 15.19 14.71 -21.30
N ILE A 840 14.35 14.15 -22.18
CA ILE A 840 14.65 12.93 -22.93
C ILE A 840 15.80 13.16 -23.92
N LEU A 841 15.79 14.27 -24.66
CA LEU A 841 16.90 14.63 -25.56
C LEU A 841 18.24 14.76 -24.82
N ASN A 842 18.20 15.30 -23.61
CA ASN A 842 19.37 15.51 -22.75
C ASN A 842 19.83 14.24 -22.01
N THR A 843 19.06 13.15 -22.07
CA THR A 843 19.50 11.87 -21.47
C THR A 843 20.55 11.19 -22.34
N ASN A 844 21.22 10.19 -21.78
CA ASN A 844 22.14 9.33 -22.51
C ASN A 844 21.38 8.19 -23.21
N TYR A 845 21.96 7.67 -24.29
CA TYR A 845 21.49 6.43 -24.93
C TYR A 845 22.47 5.30 -24.67
N PHE A 846 22.08 4.06 -24.95
CA PHE A 846 22.99 2.92 -24.96
C PHE A 846 22.92 2.16 -26.30
N PRO A 847 24.07 1.80 -26.89
CA PRO A 847 24.13 1.34 -28.29
C PRO A 847 24.03 -0.19 -28.46
N THR A 848 24.21 -0.96 -27.40
CA THR A 848 24.10 -2.43 -27.38
C THR A 848 23.40 -2.90 -26.12
N ARG A 849 22.69 -4.03 -26.22
CA ARG A 849 22.03 -4.70 -25.09
C ARG A 849 22.94 -5.67 -24.36
N HIS A 850 24.08 -6.03 -24.95
CA HIS A 850 24.96 -7.08 -24.46
C HIS A 850 26.10 -6.48 -23.64
N ILE A 851 26.14 -6.80 -22.36
CA ILE A 851 27.19 -6.36 -21.43
C ILE A 851 27.94 -7.56 -20.90
N SER A 852 29.27 -7.47 -20.85
CA SER A 852 30.13 -8.43 -20.16
C SER A 852 30.70 -7.83 -18.88
N ILE A 853 30.75 -8.63 -17.82
CA ILE A 853 31.25 -8.24 -16.50
C ILE A 853 32.46 -9.13 -16.19
N PRO A 854 33.67 -8.56 -16.07
CA PRO A 854 34.87 -9.34 -15.78
C PRO A 854 34.83 -9.92 -14.36
N VAL A 855 35.35 -11.14 -14.20
CA VAL A 855 35.40 -11.83 -12.91
C VAL A 855 36.81 -11.78 -12.32
N ASN A 856 36.93 -11.21 -11.12
CA ASN A 856 38.15 -11.26 -10.33
C ASN A 856 38.18 -12.55 -9.49
N LYS A 857 38.71 -13.63 -10.08
CA LYS A 857 38.75 -14.96 -9.44
C LYS A 857 39.46 -14.96 -8.08
N GLU A 858 40.50 -14.16 -7.91
CA GLU A 858 41.23 -14.06 -6.63
C GLU A 858 40.33 -13.48 -5.54
N GLU A 859 39.63 -12.39 -5.83
CA GLU A 859 38.77 -11.73 -4.84
C GLU A 859 37.52 -12.56 -4.53
N VAL A 860 36.90 -13.18 -5.54
CA VAL A 860 35.75 -14.09 -5.40
C VAL A 860 36.04 -15.26 -4.45
N LEU A 861 37.25 -15.82 -4.52
CA LEU A 861 37.67 -16.89 -3.62
C LEU A 861 38.09 -16.37 -2.24
N LYS A 862 38.76 -15.20 -2.19
CA LYS A 862 39.24 -14.57 -0.96
C LYS A 862 38.12 -14.14 -0.03
N ASN A 863 37.05 -13.56 -0.57
CA ASN A 863 35.91 -13.12 0.23
C ASN A 863 34.83 -14.21 0.44
N GLY A 864 35.05 -15.41 -0.12
CA GLY A 864 34.16 -16.56 0.05
C GLY A 864 32.86 -16.47 -0.75
N THR A 865 32.78 -15.60 -1.77
CA THR A 865 31.64 -15.57 -2.71
C THR A 865 31.43 -16.95 -3.35
N VAL A 866 32.52 -17.62 -3.73
CA VAL A 866 32.54 -19.02 -4.18
C VAL A 866 33.47 -19.83 -3.28
N LYS A 867 33.03 -21.03 -2.86
CA LYS A 867 33.86 -21.96 -2.08
C LYS A 867 35.01 -22.50 -2.94
N ALA A 868 36.16 -22.75 -2.32
CA ALA A 868 37.34 -23.30 -3.00
C ALA A 868 37.07 -24.62 -3.76
N LYS A 869 36.07 -25.43 -3.33
CA LYS A 869 35.65 -26.67 -3.99
C LYS A 869 35.03 -26.46 -5.38
N ASP A 870 34.51 -25.26 -5.66
CA ASP A 870 33.84 -24.89 -6.90
C ASP A 870 34.69 -23.89 -7.72
N ALA A 871 35.98 -23.72 -7.39
CA ALA A 871 36.86 -22.75 -8.04
C ALA A 871 37.02 -22.99 -9.55
N ASP A 872 36.88 -24.24 -9.99
CA ASP A 872 36.93 -24.68 -11.38
C ASP A 872 35.69 -24.27 -12.19
N LYS A 873 34.57 -23.98 -11.52
CA LYS A 873 33.30 -23.55 -12.14
C LYS A 873 33.20 -22.04 -12.34
N ILE A 874 34.21 -21.29 -11.88
CA ILE A 874 34.20 -19.83 -11.98
C ILE A 874 34.47 -19.40 -13.42
N GLU A 875 33.51 -18.69 -14.01
CA GLU A 875 33.63 -18.08 -15.34
C GLU A 875 34.65 -16.93 -15.32
N ASP A 876 35.33 -16.68 -16.45
CA ASP A 876 36.22 -15.52 -16.59
C ASP A 876 35.43 -14.20 -16.73
N LYS A 877 34.23 -14.29 -17.30
CA LYS A 877 33.27 -13.20 -17.50
C LYS A 877 31.85 -13.72 -17.33
N ILE A 878 30.97 -12.90 -16.76
CA ILE A 878 29.52 -13.13 -16.81
C ILE A 878 28.86 -12.14 -17.78
N TYR A 879 27.67 -12.47 -18.26
CA TYR A 879 26.99 -11.71 -19.31
C TYR A 879 25.59 -11.30 -18.86
N ALA A 880 25.22 -10.05 -19.15
CA ALA A 880 23.88 -9.51 -18.93
C ALA A 880 23.32 -9.03 -20.27
N ASP A 881 22.11 -9.50 -20.61
CA ASP A 881 21.38 -9.10 -21.79
C ASP A 881 20.23 -8.17 -21.37
N ILE A 882 20.39 -6.88 -21.64
CA ILE A 882 19.39 -5.87 -21.26
C ILE A 882 18.13 -6.07 -22.11
N GLU A 883 17.05 -6.47 -21.45
CA GLU A 883 15.70 -6.55 -22.00
C GLU A 883 14.99 -5.19 -21.90
N GLY A 884 14.13 -4.85 -22.87
CA GLY A 884 13.38 -3.59 -22.88
C GLY A 884 14.12 -2.39 -23.49
N SER A 885 13.40 -1.33 -23.84
CA SER A 885 13.98 -0.16 -24.57
C SER A 885 14.60 0.89 -23.65
N TYR A 886 14.55 0.68 -22.35
CA TYR A 886 14.82 1.68 -21.33
C TYR A 886 15.55 1.05 -20.15
N ILE A 887 16.51 1.80 -19.58
CA ILE A 887 17.11 1.50 -18.28
C ILE A 887 16.75 2.65 -17.35
N TYR A 888 15.96 2.37 -16.31
CA TYR A 888 15.59 3.36 -15.31
C TYR A 888 16.77 3.68 -14.37
N LYS A 889 16.73 4.86 -13.74
CA LYS A 889 17.80 5.37 -12.88
C LYS A 889 18.26 4.38 -11.81
N ASN A 890 17.33 3.69 -11.14
CA ASN A 890 17.64 2.67 -10.13
C ASN A 890 18.44 1.51 -10.71
N ARG A 891 18.06 0.98 -11.88
CA ARG A 891 18.81 -0.09 -12.56
C ARG A 891 20.17 0.38 -13.06
N LEU A 892 20.26 1.62 -13.55
CA LEU A 892 21.53 2.24 -13.93
C LEU A 892 22.51 2.29 -12.74
N LEU A 893 22.02 2.67 -11.56
CA LEU A 893 22.85 2.71 -10.34
C LEU A 893 23.21 1.32 -9.84
N MET A 894 22.35 0.32 -10.00
CA MET A 894 22.71 -1.08 -9.71
C MET A 894 23.83 -1.55 -10.64
N LEU A 895 23.77 -1.22 -11.94
CA LEU A 895 24.86 -1.49 -12.89
C LEU A 895 26.16 -0.74 -12.51
N ASP A 896 26.05 0.52 -12.08
CA ASP A 896 27.18 1.31 -11.57
C ASP A 896 27.87 0.64 -10.38
N ILE A 897 27.08 0.09 -9.45
CA ILE A 897 27.60 -0.69 -8.31
C ILE A 897 28.42 -1.88 -8.78
N ILE A 898 27.89 -2.70 -9.69
CA ILE A 898 28.61 -3.88 -10.19
C ILE A 898 29.91 -3.47 -10.87
N ALA A 899 29.87 -2.43 -11.72
CA ALA A 899 31.01 -1.95 -12.48
C ALA A 899 32.18 -1.51 -11.58
N ASN A 900 31.86 -0.98 -10.40
CA ASN A 900 32.82 -0.41 -9.45
C ASN A 900 33.14 -1.33 -8.26
N ASN A 901 32.45 -2.45 -8.09
CA ASN A 901 32.64 -3.35 -6.96
C ASN A 901 33.88 -4.26 -7.09
N ASN A 902 34.29 -4.63 -8.32
CA ASN A 902 35.42 -5.56 -8.58
C ASN A 902 35.34 -6.88 -7.77
N TRP A 903 34.12 -7.34 -7.47
CA TRP A 903 33.84 -8.50 -6.61
C TRP A 903 34.34 -8.38 -5.17
N GLU A 904 34.68 -7.18 -4.67
CA GLU A 904 35.18 -6.97 -3.30
C GLU A 904 34.07 -7.17 -2.26
N ARG A 905 32.87 -6.67 -2.55
CA ARG A 905 31.68 -6.87 -1.69
C ARG A 905 30.73 -7.89 -2.30
N PRO A 906 30.25 -8.88 -1.54
CA PRO A 906 29.18 -9.76 -2.01
C PRO A 906 27.89 -8.98 -2.32
N ILE A 907 27.22 -9.31 -3.44
CA ILE A 907 25.95 -8.69 -3.85
C ILE A 907 24.82 -9.70 -3.66
N TYR A 908 23.74 -9.28 -3.01
CA TYR A 908 22.56 -10.08 -2.73
C TYR A 908 21.28 -9.36 -3.17
N PHE A 909 20.23 -10.14 -3.40
CA PHE A 909 18.89 -9.70 -3.71
C PHE A 909 17.89 -10.41 -2.78
N THR A 910 16.86 -9.70 -2.33
CA THR A 910 15.68 -10.36 -1.76
C THR A 910 14.91 -11.09 -2.85
N GLY A 911 14.14 -12.12 -2.45
CA GLY A 911 13.17 -12.76 -3.34
C GLY A 911 11.85 -11.97 -3.40
N GLY A 912 10.94 -12.40 -4.28
CA GLY A 912 9.56 -11.88 -4.33
C GLY A 912 9.27 -10.97 -5.53
N ALA A 913 10.30 -10.50 -6.24
CA ALA A 913 10.15 -9.99 -7.61
C ALA A 913 10.70 -10.98 -8.63
N PHE A 914 10.20 -10.89 -9.86
CA PHE A 914 10.51 -11.85 -10.93
C PHE A 914 10.83 -11.17 -12.26
N GLY A 915 10.93 -9.83 -12.33
CA GLY A 915 11.46 -9.15 -13.50
C GLY A 915 12.92 -9.55 -13.73
N ALA A 916 13.36 -9.61 -14.99
CA ALA A 916 14.78 -9.84 -15.29
C ALA A 916 15.64 -8.66 -14.78
N ASP A 917 15.13 -7.44 -14.87
CA ASP A 917 15.79 -6.21 -14.44
C ASP A 917 15.89 -6.07 -12.91
N ASP A 918 14.98 -6.66 -12.13
CA ASP A 918 15.06 -6.73 -10.66
C ASP A 918 16.37 -7.38 -10.18
N TYR A 919 16.85 -8.34 -10.97
CA TYR A 919 18.13 -9.03 -10.77
C TYR A 919 19.13 -8.65 -11.86
N ILE A 920 19.08 -7.41 -12.38
CA ILE A 920 20.08 -6.81 -13.30
C ILE A 920 20.43 -7.70 -14.49
N TRP A 921 19.45 -8.49 -14.97
CA TRP A 921 19.56 -9.48 -16.05
C TRP A 921 20.61 -10.57 -15.79
N LEU A 922 20.87 -10.92 -14.52
CA LEU A 922 21.87 -11.90 -14.07
C LEU A 922 21.28 -13.10 -13.32
N LYS A 923 20.01 -13.44 -13.55
CA LYS A 923 19.35 -14.57 -12.86
C LYS A 923 20.09 -15.91 -13.01
N ASP A 924 20.74 -16.13 -14.15
CA ASP A 924 21.58 -17.31 -14.43
C ASP A 924 22.83 -17.41 -13.56
N TYR A 925 23.15 -16.38 -12.78
CA TYR A 925 24.37 -16.26 -11.98
C TYR A 925 24.05 -16.10 -10.50
N LEU A 926 22.90 -16.59 -10.05
CA LEU A 926 22.48 -16.52 -8.65
C LEU A 926 22.80 -17.80 -7.87
N GLN A 927 22.92 -17.67 -6.55
CA GLN A 927 22.94 -18.76 -5.59
C GLN A 927 21.99 -18.42 -4.44
N LEU A 928 21.06 -19.31 -4.12
CA LEU A 928 20.17 -19.17 -2.97
C LEU A 928 20.94 -19.49 -1.68
N ASP A 929 21.13 -18.47 -0.85
CA ASP A 929 21.72 -18.57 0.48
C ASP A 929 20.64 -18.18 1.50
N GLY A 930 20.01 -19.17 2.15
CA GLY A 930 18.96 -18.94 3.13
C GLY A 930 17.72 -18.26 2.53
N MET A 931 17.58 -16.96 2.78
CA MET A 931 16.48 -16.12 2.28
C MET A 931 16.87 -15.20 1.11
N CYS A 932 18.15 -15.13 0.76
CA CYS A 932 18.66 -14.16 -0.23
C CYS A 932 19.27 -14.86 -1.44
N TYR A 933 19.20 -14.21 -2.60
CA TYR A 933 19.90 -14.62 -3.80
C TYR A 933 21.24 -13.89 -3.91
N LYS A 934 22.35 -14.62 -3.79
CA LYS A 934 23.72 -14.11 -3.94
C LYS A 934 24.16 -14.15 -5.40
N LEU A 935 24.74 -13.06 -5.91
CA LEU A 935 25.40 -13.06 -7.20
C LEU A 935 26.72 -13.85 -7.12
N VAL A 936 26.88 -14.87 -7.97
CA VAL A 936 28.07 -15.72 -8.07
C VAL A 936 28.49 -15.91 -9.54
N PRO A 937 29.79 -15.94 -9.86
CA PRO A 937 30.28 -16.13 -11.23
C PRO A 937 30.25 -17.59 -11.68
N ILE A 938 29.16 -18.30 -11.40
CA ILE A 938 28.91 -19.69 -11.82
C ILE A 938 27.60 -19.70 -12.58
N LYS A 939 27.64 -20.08 -13.85
CA LYS A 939 26.43 -20.14 -14.67
C LYS A 939 25.56 -21.33 -14.28
N THR A 940 24.37 -21.05 -13.79
CA THR A 940 23.30 -22.01 -13.52
C THR A 940 22.05 -21.50 -14.24
N PRO A 941 21.79 -21.95 -15.47
CA PRO A 941 20.67 -21.45 -16.27
C PRO A 941 19.35 -21.61 -15.52
N VAL A 942 18.54 -20.55 -15.51
CA VAL A 942 17.17 -20.65 -14.98
C VAL A 942 16.36 -21.58 -15.87
N ASP A 943 15.64 -22.52 -15.26
CA ASP A 943 14.75 -23.39 -16.02
C ASP A 943 13.61 -22.55 -16.63
N ARG A 944 13.38 -22.73 -17.94
CA ARG A 944 12.27 -22.06 -18.62
C ARG A 944 10.92 -22.59 -18.18
N ALA A 945 10.87 -23.85 -17.74
CA ALA A 945 9.68 -24.45 -17.18
C ALA A 945 9.40 -23.93 -15.75
N ASN A 946 10.43 -23.53 -15.00
CA ASN A 946 10.25 -22.94 -13.68
C ASN A 946 11.10 -21.66 -13.51
N PRO A 947 10.65 -20.52 -14.07
CA PRO A 947 11.41 -19.27 -14.07
C PRO A 947 11.60 -18.66 -12.67
N TYR A 948 10.93 -19.20 -11.65
CA TYR A 948 11.00 -18.79 -10.26
C TYR A 948 12.17 -19.43 -9.50
N ASP A 949 12.63 -20.60 -9.96
CA ASP A 949 13.77 -21.31 -9.39
C ASP A 949 15.09 -20.78 -9.95
N MET A 950 15.50 -19.62 -9.42
CA MET A 950 16.69 -18.94 -9.90
C MET A 950 17.96 -19.45 -9.22
N GLY A 951 19.01 -19.67 -10.03
CA GLY A 951 20.35 -19.95 -9.54
C GLY A 951 20.54 -21.33 -8.90
N ARG A 952 21.73 -21.58 -8.35
CA ARG A 952 22.09 -22.83 -7.64
C ARG A 952 21.76 -22.77 -6.14
N VAL A 953 21.87 -23.92 -5.47
CA VAL A 953 21.79 -24.02 -4.00
C VAL A 953 23.11 -24.58 -3.46
N ASP A 954 23.60 -24.04 -2.35
CA ASP A 954 24.68 -24.66 -1.56
C ASP A 954 24.07 -25.40 -0.36
N PRO A 955 23.79 -26.72 -0.46
CA PRO A 955 22.97 -27.42 0.52
C PRO A 955 23.59 -27.41 1.92
N ASP A 956 24.92 -27.54 2.04
CA ASP A 956 25.61 -27.49 3.34
C ASP A 956 25.43 -26.14 4.02
N LEU A 957 25.58 -25.04 3.27
CA LEU A 957 25.46 -23.69 3.82
C LEU A 957 24.02 -23.43 4.25
N MET A 958 23.07 -23.74 3.37
CA MET A 958 21.66 -23.43 3.56
C MET A 958 21.05 -24.30 4.67
N TYR A 959 21.39 -25.59 4.77
CA TYR A 959 21.00 -26.45 5.90
C TYR A 959 21.45 -25.87 7.24
N ASN A 960 22.70 -25.40 7.34
CA ASN A 960 23.23 -24.78 8.56
C ASN A 960 22.57 -23.43 8.89
N MET A 961 22.14 -22.66 7.88
CA MET A 961 21.41 -21.40 8.07
C MET A 961 20.00 -21.66 8.57
N VAL A 962 19.25 -22.56 7.91
CA VAL A 962 17.85 -22.88 8.25
C VAL A 962 17.72 -23.38 9.68
N LYS A 963 18.65 -24.24 10.13
CA LYS A 963 18.67 -24.74 11.52
C LYS A 963 18.90 -23.67 12.58
N LYS A 964 19.38 -22.49 12.20
CA LYS A 964 19.61 -21.35 13.09
C LYS A 964 18.51 -20.29 12.99
N TRP A 965 17.57 -20.43 12.05
CA TRP A 965 16.51 -19.46 11.88
C TRP A 965 15.67 -19.34 13.15
N ASP A 966 15.48 -18.10 13.57
CA ASP A 966 14.37 -17.74 14.45
C ASP A 966 13.09 -17.71 13.61
N TRP A 967 12.03 -18.33 14.11
CA TRP A 967 10.73 -18.43 13.44
C TRP A 967 9.70 -17.43 13.97
N GLY A 968 10.02 -16.66 15.01
CA GLY A 968 9.18 -15.55 15.46
C GLY A 968 7.73 -15.93 15.78
N GLY A 969 7.52 -17.12 16.37
CA GLY A 969 6.20 -17.63 16.73
C GLY A 969 5.42 -18.30 15.58
N SER A 970 6.01 -18.45 14.38
CA SER A 970 5.30 -19.03 13.21
C SER A 970 4.66 -20.41 13.46
N GLY A 971 5.28 -21.28 14.26
CA GLY A 971 4.70 -22.60 14.61
C GLY A 971 3.71 -22.56 15.77
N GLU A 972 3.63 -21.46 16.51
CA GLU A 972 2.81 -21.33 17.71
C GLU A 972 1.34 -21.00 17.38
N ASP A 973 0.45 -21.06 18.36
CA ASP A 973 -0.95 -20.66 18.19
C ASP A 973 -1.09 -19.13 18.34
N ILE A 974 -0.67 -18.42 17.29
CA ILE A 974 -0.85 -16.96 17.15
C ILE A 974 -1.88 -16.67 16.05
N TYR A 975 -2.20 -15.40 15.84
CA TYR A 975 -2.95 -14.99 14.65
C TYR A 975 -2.00 -14.73 13.48
N HIS A 976 -2.07 -15.60 12.47
CA HIS A 976 -1.31 -15.50 11.23
C HIS A 976 -2.05 -14.63 10.22
N ASP A 977 -1.80 -13.32 10.29
CA ASP A 977 -2.33 -12.39 9.30
C ASP A 977 -1.83 -12.69 7.88
N ILE A 978 -2.47 -12.07 6.87
CA ILE A 978 -2.13 -12.26 5.45
C ILE A 978 -0.63 -12.11 5.19
N GLU A 979 0.00 -11.08 5.78
CA GLU A 979 1.42 -10.82 5.57
C GLU A 979 2.32 -11.92 6.13
N SER A 980 2.00 -12.43 7.33
CA SER A 980 2.69 -13.60 7.91
C SER A 980 2.50 -14.85 7.04
N ARG A 981 1.30 -15.08 6.50
CA ARG A 981 1.01 -16.22 5.61
C ARG A 981 1.71 -16.11 4.26
N ARG A 982 1.73 -14.92 3.66
CA ARG A 982 2.39 -14.64 2.37
C ARG A 982 3.89 -14.90 2.42
N ASN A 983 4.54 -14.58 3.54
CA ASN A 983 5.96 -14.93 3.75
C ASN A 983 6.21 -16.45 3.73
N GLY A 984 5.20 -17.27 4.06
CA GLY A 984 5.25 -18.72 3.95
C GLY A 984 5.50 -19.22 2.52
N ILE A 985 5.11 -18.45 1.49
CA ILE A 985 5.39 -18.76 0.08
C ILE A 985 6.91 -18.85 -0.14
N THR A 986 7.63 -17.77 0.22
CA THR A 986 9.08 -17.70 0.05
C THR A 986 9.80 -18.73 0.91
N TYR A 987 9.34 -18.95 2.14
CA TYR A 987 9.94 -19.96 3.03
C TYR A 987 9.78 -21.37 2.48
N ARG A 988 8.57 -21.77 2.08
CA ARG A 988 8.31 -23.11 1.52
C ARG A 988 9.08 -23.32 0.22
N GLY A 989 9.08 -22.34 -0.68
CA GLY A 989 9.85 -22.41 -1.94
C GLY A 989 11.35 -22.62 -1.68
N ASN A 990 11.95 -21.79 -0.83
CA ASN A 990 13.38 -21.90 -0.53
C ASN A 990 13.73 -23.24 0.15
N LEU A 991 12.90 -23.71 1.08
CA LEU A 991 13.13 -24.99 1.77
C LEU A 991 12.94 -26.19 0.84
N ALA A 992 11.97 -26.17 -0.06
CA ALA A 992 11.78 -27.22 -1.07
C ALA A 992 13.03 -27.37 -1.94
N ARG A 993 13.60 -26.25 -2.41
CA ARG A 993 14.84 -26.25 -3.20
C ARG A 993 16.05 -26.77 -2.42
N LEU A 994 16.12 -26.49 -1.11
CA LEU A 994 17.15 -27.06 -0.23
C LEU A 994 17.01 -28.58 -0.11
N ILE A 995 15.79 -29.04 0.13
CA ILE A 995 15.48 -30.47 0.27
C ILE A 995 15.88 -31.22 -1.00
N GLU A 996 15.47 -30.71 -2.17
CA GLU A 996 15.82 -31.30 -3.46
C GLU A 996 17.35 -31.37 -3.66
N ALA A 997 18.07 -30.29 -3.34
CA ALA A 997 19.53 -30.27 -3.43
C ALA A 997 20.19 -31.29 -2.47
N LEU A 998 19.64 -31.48 -1.26
CA LEU A 998 20.14 -32.48 -0.30
C LEU A 998 19.87 -33.91 -0.77
N ILE A 999 18.71 -34.17 -1.37
CA ILE A 999 18.37 -35.49 -1.93
C ILE A 999 19.29 -35.82 -3.11
N ASN A 1000 19.51 -34.85 -4.01
CA ASN A 1000 20.44 -34.99 -5.13
C ASN A 1000 21.90 -35.27 -4.70
N GLU A 1001 22.28 -34.87 -3.48
CA GLU A 1001 23.58 -35.19 -2.86
C GLU A 1001 23.56 -36.45 -1.96
N ASP A 1002 22.48 -37.24 -1.97
CA ASP A 1002 22.27 -38.44 -1.13
C ASP A 1002 22.31 -38.15 0.39
N LYS A 1003 21.97 -36.92 0.80
CA LYS A 1003 21.90 -36.45 2.20
C LYS A 1003 20.47 -36.57 2.77
N LEU A 1004 19.90 -37.76 2.64
CA LEU A 1004 18.46 -38.00 2.90
C LEU A 1004 18.02 -37.64 4.33
N LYS A 1005 18.87 -37.83 5.35
CA LYS A 1005 18.54 -37.48 6.73
C LYS A 1005 18.41 -35.98 6.95
N GLU A 1006 19.26 -35.20 6.28
CA GLU A 1006 19.21 -33.75 6.36
C GLU A 1006 18.00 -33.22 5.61
N ALA A 1007 17.68 -33.80 4.46
CA ALA A 1007 16.46 -33.51 3.71
C ALA A 1007 15.19 -33.77 4.54
N GLU A 1008 15.10 -34.92 5.22
CA GLU A 1008 13.98 -35.24 6.12
C GLU A 1008 13.86 -34.22 7.27
N GLU A 1009 14.99 -33.83 7.89
CA GLU A 1009 14.99 -32.86 8.98
C GLU A 1009 14.49 -31.47 8.53
N ILE A 1010 14.85 -31.04 7.32
CA ILE A 1010 14.36 -29.76 6.77
C ILE A 1010 12.85 -29.83 6.46
N ALA A 1011 12.37 -30.96 5.93
CA ALA A 1011 10.94 -31.17 5.72
C ALA A 1011 10.16 -31.15 7.05
N ASP A 1012 10.70 -31.78 8.10
CA ASP A 1012 10.12 -31.77 9.45
C ASP A 1012 10.07 -30.34 10.02
N ILE A 1013 11.16 -29.57 9.88
CA ILE A 1013 11.19 -28.16 10.32
C ILE A 1013 10.13 -27.33 9.59
N ALA A 1014 9.97 -27.54 8.28
CA ALA A 1014 8.97 -26.81 7.50
C ALA A 1014 7.55 -27.10 8.01
N MET A 1015 7.21 -28.36 8.30
CA MET A 1015 5.88 -28.74 8.79
C MET A 1015 5.64 -28.32 10.25
N GLU A 1016 6.67 -28.37 11.10
CA GLU A 1016 6.57 -27.90 12.49
C GLU A 1016 6.36 -26.38 12.57
N LYS A 1017 7.05 -25.62 11.71
CA LYS A 1017 7.06 -24.15 11.77
C LYS A 1017 6.05 -23.48 10.86
N MET A 1018 5.55 -24.19 9.85
CA MET A 1018 4.53 -23.73 8.90
C MET A 1018 3.49 -24.82 8.63
N PRO A 1019 2.72 -25.21 9.65
CA PRO A 1019 1.74 -26.29 9.53
C PRO A 1019 0.65 -25.95 8.51
N VAL A 1020 -0.01 -26.98 7.98
CA VAL A 1020 -0.94 -26.91 6.84
C VAL A 1020 -2.09 -25.94 7.10
N ASP A 1021 -2.67 -25.99 8.29
CA ASP A 1021 -3.86 -25.26 8.73
C ASP A 1021 -3.64 -23.76 8.98
N LYS A 1022 -2.40 -23.29 9.10
CA LYS A 1022 -2.10 -21.89 9.49
C LYS A 1022 -1.63 -21.00 8.34
N PHE A 1023 -1.00 -21.57 7.32
CA PHE A 1023 -0.31 -20.79 6.27
C PHE A 1023 -1.01 -20.77 4.92
N GLY A 1024 -2.01 -21.62 4.68
CA GLY A 1024 -2.68 -21.72 3.37
C GLY A 1024 -1.72 -22.18 2.26
N TYR A 1025 -1.94 -21.70 1.03
CA TYR A 1025 -1.09 -21.97 -0.16
C TYR A 1025 -0.70 -23.45 -0.32
N HIS A 1026 -1.69 -24.34 -0.25
CA HIS A 1026 -1.47 -25.79 -0.13
C HIS A 1026 -0.75 -26.44 -1.32
N SER A 1027 -0.83 -25.84 -2.52
CA SER A 1027 -0.07 -26.33 -3.68
C SER A 1027 1.44 -26.32 -3.45
N LEU A 1028 1.94 -25.47 -2.54
CA LEU A 1028 3.37 -25.41 -2.18
C LEU A 1028 3.80 -26.54 -1.22
N LEU A 1029 2.88 -27.42 -0.82
CA LEU A 1029 3.18 -28.57 0.05
C LEU A 1029 3.48 -29.85 -0.73
N GLU A 1030 3.19 -29.89 -2.03
CA GLU A 1030 3.49 -31.04 -2.90
C GLU A 1030 4.98 -31.45 -2.82
N PRO A 1031 5.96 -30.52 -2.92
CA PRO A 1031 7.38 -30.89 -2.82
C PRO A 1031 7.77 -31.53 -1.47
N PHE A 1032 7.05 -31.22 -0.39
CA PHE A 1032 7.32 -31.80 0.93
C PHE A 1032 6.74 -33.22 1.05
N ILE A 1033 5.61 -33.49 0.41
CA ILE A 1033 5.07 -34.86 0.29
C ILE A 1033 6.05 -35.72 -0.49
N SER A 1034 6.48 -35.23 -1.67
CA SER A 1034 7.51 -35.84 -2.52
C SER A 1034 8.78 -36.15 -1.74
N ALA A 1035 9.29 -35.17 -1.00
CA ALA A 1035 10.48 -35.32 -0.19
C ALA A 1035 10.39 -36.48 0.81
N TYR A 1036 9.27 -36.64 1.52
CA TYR A 1036 9.10 -37.74 2.48
C TYR A 1036 9.13 -39.12 1.80
N TYR A 1037 8.58 -39.24 0.60
CA TYR A 1037 8.71 -40.48 -0.19
C TYR A 1037 10.16 -40.74 -0.62
N GLU A 1038 10.85 -39.72 -1.12
CA GLU A 1038 12.22 -39.82 -1.62
C GLU A 1038 13.24 -40.17 -0.52
N VAL A 1039 13.05 -39.64 0.69
CA VAL A 1039 13.89 -40.02 1.86
C VAL A 1039 13.49 -41.36 2.48
N GLY A 1040 12.41 -41.98 1.99
CA GLY A 1040 11.92 -43.30 2.42
C GLY A 1040 11.00 -43.29 3.64
N ASN A 1041 10.53 -42.13 4.10
CA ASN A 1041 9.56 -42.00 5.20
C ASN A 1041 8.11 -41.89 4.67
N ILE A 1042 7.62 -43.02 4.13
CA ILE A 1042 6.30 -43.13 3.50
C ILE A 1042 5.18 -42.71 4.46
N GLU A 1043 5.26 -43.02 5.75
CA GLU A 1043 4.20 -42.69 6.72
C GLU A 1043 4.01 -41.18 6.88
N LYS A 1044 5.10 -40.40 6.97
CA LYS A 1044 5.02 -38.94 7.00
C LYS A 1044 4.46 -38.37 5.69
N GLY A 1045 4.90 -38.91 4.54
CA GLY A 1045 4.36 -38.52 3.23
C GLY A 1045 2.86 -38.73 3.12
N ARG A 1046 2.36 -39.91 3.54
CA ARG A 1046 0.92 -40.22 3.60
C ARG A 1046 0.16 -39.32 4.56
N ASN A 1047 0.71 -39.01 5.73
CA ASN A 1047 0.05 -38.14 6.71
C ASN A 1047 -0.11 -36.72 6.17
N LEU A 1048 0.96 -36.14 5.61
CA LEU A 1048 0.90 -34.81 5.00
C LEU A 1048 -0.06 -34.79 3.80
N PHE A 1049 -0.03 -35.82 2.95
CA PHE A 1049 -1.01 -35.99 1.87
C PHE A 1049 -2.45 -35.94 2.39
N LYS A 1050 -2.76 -36.66 3.47
CA LYS A 1050 -4.11 -36.67 4.07
C LYS A 1050 -4.50 -35.31 4.64
N GLU A 1051 -3.58 -34.61 5.28
CA GLU A 1051 -3.82 -33.25 5.79
C GLU A 1051 -4.15 -32.27 4.66
N VAL A 1052 -3.39 -32.31 3.57
CA VAL A 1052 -3.60 -31.41 2.42
C VAL A 1052 -4.87 -31.75 1.65
N THR A 1053 -5.09 -33.04 1.35
CA THR A 1053 -6.26 -33.47 0.57
C THR A 1053 -7.56 -33.24 1.32
N LYS A 1054 -7.55 -33.25 2.66
CA LYS A 1054 -8.71 -32.88 3.47
C LYS A 1054 -9.25 -31.48 3.12
N VAL A 1055 -8.38 -30.51 2.82
CA VAL A 1055 -8.80 -29.15 2.42
C VAL A 1055 -9.61 -29.20 1.12
N TYR A 1056 -9.10 -29.87 0.09
CA TYR A 1056 -9.81 -30.02 -1.19
C TYR A 1056 -11.10 -30.84 -1.04
N GLN A 1057 -11.09 -31.88 -0.22
CA GLN A 1057 -12.28 -32.68 0.08
C GLN A 1057 -13.39 -31.84 0.71
N GLU A 1058 -13.05 -30.99 1.68
CA GLU A 1058 -14.02 -30.07 2.31
C GLU A 1058 -14.55 -29.02 1.32
N ASN A 1059 -13.68 -28.48 0.48
CA ASN A 1059 -14.09 -27.54 -0.58
C ASN A 1059 -15.05 -28.20 -1.58
N LEU A 1060 -14.76 -29.41 -2.06
CA LEU A 1060 -15.63 -30.13 -2.99
C LEU A 1060 -17.00 -30.48 -2.36
N VAL A 1061 -17.03 -30.82 -1.07
CA VAL A 1061 -18.30 -31.03 -0.34
C VAL A 1061 -19.09 -29.72 -0.27
N TYR A 1062 -18.43 -28.61 0.04
CA TYR A 1062 -19.07 -27.29 0.05
C TYR A 1062 -19.63 -26.94 -1.34
N TYR A 1063 -18.84 -27.08 -2.40
CA TYR A 1063 -19.24 -26.79 -3.77
C TYR A 1063 -20.42 -27.65 -4.23
N SER A 1064 -20.45 -28.94 -3.86
CA SER A 1064 -21.58 -29.83 -4.18
C SER A 1064 -22.91 -29.43 -3.52
N GLY A 1065 -22.85 -28.59 -2.47
CA GLY A 1065 -24.02 -28.05 -1.80
C GLY A 1065 -24.50 -26.70 -2.35
N LEU A 1066 -23.79 -26.11 -3.32
CA LEU A 1066 -24.19 -24.89 -3.99
C LEU A 1066 -25.30 -25.15 -5.01
N ASP A 1067 -25.98 -24.08 -5.45
CA ASP A 1067 -26.94 -24.21 -6.53
C ASP A 1067 -26.24 -24.31 -7.90
N GLU A 1068 -27.00 -24.73 -8.92
CA GLU A 1068 -26.48 -24.96 -10.27
C GLU A 1068 -25.89 -23.69 -10.90
N GLU A 1069 -26.43 -22.51 -10.60
CA GLU A 1069 -25.92 -21.24 -11.12
C GLU A 1069 -24.55 -20.89 -10.50
N ASP A 1070 -24.42 -21.07 -9.18
CA ASP A 1070 -23.18 -20.87 -8.45
C ASP A 1070 -22.09 -21.88 -8.85
N ILE A 1071 -22.45 -23.16 -9.03
CA ILE A 1071 -21.51 -24.18 -9.49
C ILE A 1071 -20.95 -23.79 -10.86
N MET A 1072 -21.81 -23.42 -11.82
CA MET A 1072 -21.35 -22.97 -13.13
C MET A 1072 -20.49 -21.70 -13.04
N ARG A 1073 -20.84 -20.76 -12.17
CA ARG A 1073 -20.11 -19.50 -11.97
C ARG A 1073 -18.71 -19.71 -11.41
N PHE A 1074 -18.52 -20.70 -10.54
CA PHE A 1074 -17.23 -20.96 -9.88
C PHE A 1074 -16.47 -22.16 -10.47
N PHE A 1075 -17.00 -22.79 -11.52
CA PHE A 1075 -16.47 -24.04 -12.04
C PHE A 1075 -15.02 -23.91 -12.48
N GLU A 1076 -14.72 -22.97 -13.38
CA GLU A 1076 -13.38 -22.80 -13.95
C GLU A 1076 -12.38 -22.25 -12.91
N ASP A 1077 -12.75 -21.19 -12.19
CA ASP A 1077 -11.82 -20.43 -11.33
C ASP A 1077 -11.54 -21.07 -9.96
N LYS A 1078 -12.42 -21.96 -9.48
CA LYS A 1078 -12.33 -22.55 -8.12
C LYS A 1078 -12.43 -24.06 -8.14
N ILE A 1079 -13.54 -24.59 -8.66
CA ILE A 1079 -13.87 -26.01 -8.52
C ILE A 1079 -12.89 -26.87 -9.32
N LEU A 1080 -12.69 -26.55 -10.60
CA LEU A 1080 -11.77 -27.27 -11.49
C LEU A 1080 -10.33 -27.17 -10.97
N LEU A 1081 -9.92 -26.00 -10.48
CA LEU A 1081 -8.60 -25.81 -9.90
C LEU A 1081 -8.36 -26.70 -8.67
N ASP A 1082 -9.34 -26.80 -7.77
CA ASP A 1082 -9.27 -27.68 -6.60
C ASP A 1082 -9.27 -29.16 -6.98
N ILE A 1083 -10.04 -29.55 -8.00
CA ILE A 1083 -10.03 -30.91 -8.56
C ILE A 1083 -8.65 -31.23 -9.13
N GLN A 1084 -8.09 -30.36 -9.97
CA GLN A 1084 -6.77 -30.55 -10.59
C GLN A 1084 -5.66 -30.65 -9.54
N ARG A 1085 -5.70 -29.78 -8.52
CA ARG A 1085 -4.73 -29.81 -7.42
C ARG A 1085 -4.84 -31.07 -6.57
N TYR A 1086 -6.06 -31.50 -6.24
CA TYR A 1086 -6.27 -32.77 -5.54
C TYR A 1086 -5.80 -33.95 -6.41
N ARG A 1087 -6.09 -33.91 -7.72
CA ARG A 1087 -5.64 -34.95 -8.65
C ARG A 1087 -4.12 -35.05 -8.72
N SER A 1088 -3.41 -33.93 -8.80
CA SER A 1088 -1.93 -33.89 -8.78
C SER A 1088 -1.36 -34.66 -7.59
N LEU A 1089 -1.94 -34.45 -6.40
CA LEU A 1089 -1.50 -35.14 -5.19
C LEU A 1089 -1.72 -36.66 -5.26
N VAL A 1090 -2.83 -37.12 -5.85
CA VAL A 1090 -3.10 -38.56 -6.01
C VAL A 1090 -2.15 -39.18 -7.02
N ASP A 1091 -1.91 -38.50 -8.14
CA ASP A 1091 -0.98 -38.94 -9.18
C ASP A 1091 0.45 -39.07 -8.64
N LEU A 1092 0.84 -38.18 -7.70
CA LEU A 1092 2.11 -38.26 -6.99
C LEU A 1092 2.33 -39.61 -6.28
N LEU A 1093 1.28 -40.20 -5.70
CA LEU A 1093 1.37 -41.51 -5.03
C LEU A 1093 1.72 -42.63 -6.03
N PHE A 1094 1.24 -42.54 -7.27
CA PHE A 1094 1.59 -43.48 -8.34
C PHE A 1094 3.04 -43.28 -8.79
N VAL A 1095 3.52 -42.03 -8.89
CA VAL A 1095 4.92 -41.70 -9.22
C VAL A 1095 5.88 -42.38 -8.25
N TYR A 1096 5.58 -42.36 -6.95
CA TYR A 1096 6.39 -43.02 -5.91
C TYR A 1096 6.05 -44.50 -5.67
N ASN A 1097 5.25 -45.12 -6.56
CA ASN A 1097 4.90 -46.54 -6.55
C ASN A 1097 4.20 -47.02 -5.26
N ASP A 1098 3.46 -46.14 -4.58
CA ASP A 1098 2.62 -46.49 -3.43
C ASP A 1098 1.23 -46.97 -3.86
N LYS A 1099 1.20 -48.04 -4.65
CA LYS A 1099 0.03 -48.44 -5.44
C LYS A 1099 -1.22 -48.76 -4.62
N GLU A 1100 -1.06 -49.46 -3.49
CA GLU A 1100 -2.22 -49.84 -2.66
C GLU A 1100 -2.91 -48.61 -2.08
N PHE A 1101 -2.11 -47.67 -1.54
CA PHE A 1101 -2.63 -46.43 -1.00
C PHE A 1101 -3.14 -45.50 -2.10
N ALA A 1102 -2.42 -45.40 -3.22
CA ALA A 1102 -2.85 -44.63 -4.40
C ALA A 1102 -4.20 -45.10 -4.94
N MET A 1103 -4.44 -46.41 -5.05
CA MET A 1103 -5.75 -46.94 -5.49
C MET A 1103 -6.88 -46.64 -4.50
N GLU A 1104 -6.61 -46.70 -3.20
CA GLU A 1104 -7.57 -46.33 -2.15
C GLU A 1104 -7.94 -44.84 -2.26
N GLU A 1105 -6.93 -43.97 -2.31
CA GLU A 1105 -7.13 -42.52 -2.38
C GLU A 1105 -7.68 -42.06 -3.73
N MET A 1106 -7.36 -42.73 -4.84
CA MET A 1106 -7.98 -42.48 -6.15
C MET A 1106 -9.49 -42.79 -6.12
N LYS A 1107 -9.89 -43.86 -5.43
CA LYS A 1107 -11.31 -44.15 -5.22
C LYS A 1107 -11.97 -43.06 -4.36
N THR A 1108 -11.29 -42.60 -3.31
CA THR A 1108 -11.76 -41.48 -2.49
C THR A 1108 -11.93 -40.22 -3.32
N TYR A 1109 -10.92 -39.81 -4.07
CA TYR A 1109 -10.94 -38.70 -5.03
C TYR A 1109 -12.14 -38.80 -5.98
N ASN A 1110 -12.32 -39.94 -6.65
CA ASN A 1110 -13.44 -40.16 -7.57
C ASN A 1110 -14.81 -40.01 -6.87
N ASN A 1111 -14.94 -40.43 -5.61
CA ASN A 1111 -16.19 -40.23 -4.86
C ASN A 1111 -16.48 -38.75 -4.60
N TYR A 1112 -15.46 -37.93 -4.32
CA TYR A 1112 -15.64 -36.49 -4.09
C TYR A 1112 -15.91 -35.74 -5.40
N VAL A 1113 -15.20 -36.07 -6.48
CA VAL A 1113 -15.47 -35.51 -7.82
C VAL A 1113 -16.87 -35.92 -8.31
N GLY A 1114 -17.27 -37.16 -8.03
CA GLY A 1114 -18.60 -37.68 -8.35
C GLY A 1114 -19.76 -36.90 -7.72
N LEU A 1115 -19.51 -36.10 -6.66
CA LEU A 1115 -20.53 -35.19 -6.11
C LEU A 1115 -20.93 -34.09 -7.10
N LEU A 1116 -20.11 -33.83 -8.12
CA LEU A 1116 -20.29 -32.78 -9.12
C LEU A 1116 -20.43 -33.37 -10.55
N GLU A 1117 -20.60 -34.69 -10.68
CA GLU A 1117 -20.54 -35.43 -11.96
C GLU A 1117 -21.48 -34.87 -13.05
N GLU A 1118 -22.65 -34.37 -12.65
CA GLU A 1118 -23.67 -33.81 -13.54
C GLU A 1118 -23.22 -32.52 -14.28
N PHE A 1119 -22.15 -31.88 -13.81
CA PHE A 1119 -21.60 -30.64 -14.38
C PHE A 1119 -20.38 -30.88 -15.28
N PHE A 1120 -19.89 -32.11 -15.33
CA PHE A 1120 -18.90 -32.51 -16.32
C PHE A 1120 -19.63 -32.84 -17.62
N GLY A 1121 -19.18 -32.26 -18.74
CA GLY A 1121 -19.71 -32.62 -20.05
C GLY A 1121 -19.71 -34.14 -20.23
N THR A 1122 -20.80 -34.68 -20.78
CA THR A 1122 -21.04 -36.13 -20.95
C THR A 1122 -19.79 -36.91 -21.33
N GLU A 1123 -19.28 -37.74 -20.40
CA GLU A 1123 -18.59 -39.05 -20.53
C GLU A 1123 -17.66 -39.39 -21.73
N GLU A 1124 -17.27 -38.45 -22.59
CA GLU A 1124 -16.32 -38.71 -23.70
C GLU A 1124 -14.88 -38.20 -23.44
N GLU A 1125 -14.59 -37.60 -22.28
CA GLU A 1125 -13.24 -37.07 -21.96
C GLU A 1125 -12.62 -37.56 -20.62
N LEU A 1126 -13.25 -38.50 -19.91
CA LEU A 1126 -12.59 -39.25 -18.84
C LEU A 1126 -12.25 -40.64 -19.36
N GLU A 1127 -11.17 -40.76 -20.13
CA GLU A 1127 -10.71 -42.05 -20.65
C GLU A 1127 -10.53 -43.08 -19.50
N GLU A 1128 -11.11 -44.27 -19.70
CA GLU A 1128 -10.86 -45.46 -18.90
C GLU A 1128 -9.34 -45.68 -18.70
N PRO A 1129 -8.90 -46.30 -17.60
CA PRO A 1129 -7.48 -46.48 -17.33
C PRO A 1129 -6.82 -47.26 -18.47
N ILE A 1130 -6.01 -46.56 -19.27
CA ILE A 1130 -5.26 -47.15 -20.37
C ILE A 1130 -4.15 -48.00 -19.76
N ASP A 1131 -4.35 -49.31 -19.81
CA ASP A 1131 -3.51 -50.36 -19.21
C ASP A 1131 -2.11 -50.52 -19.87
N ASP A 1132 -1.69 -49.62 -20.75
CA ASP A 1132 -0.36 -49.63 -21.36
C ASP A 1132 -0.02 -48.22 -21.85
N ILE A 1133 0.48 -47.36 -20.97
CA ILE A 1133 1.12 -46.12 -21.37
C ILE A 1133 2.58 -46.13 -20.94
N ASP A 1134 3.47 -45.89 -21.92
CA ASP A 1134 4.86 -45.57 -21.68
C ASP A 1134 4.94 -44.25 -20.89
N ILE A 1135 5.10 -44.40 -19.57
CA ILE A 1135 5.11 -43.31 -18.58
C ILE A 1135 6.16 -42.24 -18.94
N GLN A 1136 7.21 -42.57 -19.71
CA GLN A 1136 8.19 -41.59 -20.18
C GLN A 1136 7.67 -40.64 -21.26
N SER A 1137 6.65 -40.99 -22.05
CA SER A 1137 6.09 -40.08 -23.06
C SER A 1137 5.09 -39.10 -22.44
N ILE A 1138 4.28 -39.54 -21.48
CA ILE A 1138 3.36 -38.66 -20.74
C ILE A 1138 4.14 -37.70 -19.85
N LEU A 1139 5.19 -38.13 -19.15
CA LEU A 1139 6.05 -37.19 -18.39
C LEU A 1139 6.62 -36.08 -19.28
N ASN A 1140 6.90 -36.34 -20.56
CA ASN A 1140 7.41 -35.31 -21.48
C ASN A 1140 6.33 -34.36 -22.03
N ASP A 1141 5.05 -34.76 -22.02
CA ASP A 1141 3.93 -33.93 -22.50
C ASP A 1141 3.18 -33.25 -21.35
N THR A 1142 3.04 -33.87 -20.17
CA THR A 1142 2.48 -33.24 -18.97
C THR A 1142 3.40 -32.14 -18.43
N ILE A 1143 4.74 -32.32 -18.49
CA ILE A 1143 5.70 -31.26 -18.15
C ILE A 1143 5.66 -30.09 -19.16
N LYS A 1144 5.13 -30.30 -20.37
CA LYS A 1144 5.01 -29.23 -21.39
C LYS A 1144 3.71 -28.44 -21.29
N ASP A 1145 2.60 -29.06 -20.89
CA ASP A 1145 1.29 -28.41 -20.93
C ASP A 1145 0.73 -28.01 -19.55
N SER A 1146 1.32 -28.43 -18.43
CA SER A 1146 0.91 -27.99 -17.08
C SER A 1146 1.65 -26.76 -16.55
N ILE A 1147 2.52 -26.14 -17.36
CA ILE A 1147 3.28 -24.95 -16.98
C ILE A 1147 3.20 -23.90 -18.09
N VAL A 1148 1.99 -23.42 -18.35
CA VAL A 1148 1.78 -22.14 -19.04
C VAL A 1148 1.28 -21.17 -17.96
N PRO A 1149 2.09 -20.19 -17.53
CA PRO A 1149 1.57 -19.03 -16.84
C PRO A 1149 0.73 -18.22 -17.82
N GLU A 1150 -0.47 -17.81 -17.43
CA GLU A 1150 -1.18 -16.74 -18.12
C GLU A 1150 -0.25 -15.51 -18.20
N GLU A 1151 0.06 -15.08 -19.43
CA GLU A 1151 0.84 -13.88 -19.79
C GLU A 1151 0.11 -12.56 -19.50
#